data_AF-A0A3D6CAR5-F1
#
_entry.id   AF-A0A3D6CAR5-F1
#
_cell.length_a   1.000
_cell.length_b   1.000
_cell.length_c   1.000
_cell.angle_alpha   90.00
_cell.angle_beta   90.00
_cell.angle_gamma   90.00
#
_symmetry.space_group_name_H-M   'P 1'
#
loop_
_entity.id
_entity.type
_entity.pdbx_description
1 polymer ?
#
loop_
_entity_poly.entity_id
_entity_poly.type
_entity_poly.pdbx_seq_one_letter_code
_entity_poly.pdbx_strand_id
1 'polypeptide(L)'
;FGRMASLLLDIRGWMTESIAVNRLSLMDASLELETIMLSAIRGWQPETLGELMEKCRVLVTAATGAGYLELWERDAFELSGLPQGQDRLNFREIRLRSEQMRRVVDWGVGMIRSYYQPEIDTFSRFEPLVHGAVDDRIRSSVLLSLGDAAGRLTEVLTAETGWTHRLPDGIKPHGVRGLNSGLAYGPLEVVDDPSGPAVTDAKTIYAFTTVPAELKPVAGILAVSEGNLVSHVQLLARNLGIPNAAVTPDTLAALREYSGRPFFFAVSAKGGVVLKPDGVLSPQERDLVRNRRRQPERFSVPVEKIDLSRTAPVTLSRLRATDSGRLCGPKAANLGELKYLFPAYVGEGIVLPFGLFREHMEQPMPGQNSSYWDFLVRSLAVPGENEAERLKALSQLRDAIRKMPLLPGFESGLDELFRTELGGMMGTVPVFIRSDTNMEDISEFTGAGLNLTVFNVRDRKALLQGIRDVWASPYSERSYLWRQKYLSNPENVYPSVLLLPTVNVERSGVVITHGIASDQPEDITAAFSLGAGGAVEGQTSETYLMRAGGRDLLLTPSRERWHIRLPPEGGSAKVRSLLHRPVLSGDDLLKIRNLVAEVRRILPGTPGIEGHGPFDIEMGFLADEIRLFQVRPFMENRRAARMNYLQEMDRQHTAPETLSLNRRIDP
;
A
#
# COMPACT_ATOMS: atom_id res chain seq x y z
N PHE A 1 40.14 1.86 -2.05
CA PHE A 1 38.69 1.76 -2.37
C PHE A 1 37.95 3.07 -2.20
N GLY A 2 37.95 3.71 -1.02
CA GLY A 2 37.21 4.97 -0.80
C GLY A 2 37.49 6.08 -1.82
N ARG A 3 38.76 6.30 -2.22
CA ARG A 3 39.10 7.29 -3.26
C ARG A 3 38.53 6.96 -4.64
N MET A 4 38.51 5.68 -5.04
CA MET A 4 37.93 5.26 -6.32
C MET A 4 36.42 5.47 -6.34
N ALA A 5 35.74 5.12 -5.24
CA ALA A 5 34.30 5.36 -5.10
C ALA A 5 33.97 6.87 -5.10
N SER A 6 34.80 7.70 -4.47
CA SER A 6 34.65 9.16 -4.48
C SER A 6 34.85 9.72 -5.89
N LEU A 7 35.82 9.22 -6.65
CA LEU A 7 36.05 9.64 -8.03
C LEU A 7 34.88 9.25 -8.96
N LEU A 8 34.32 8.04 -8.84
CA LEU A 8 33.09 7.65 -9.56
C LEU A 8 31.96 8.64 -9.30
N LEU A 9 31.83 9.04 -8.05
CA LEU A 9 30.79 9.94 -7.61
C LEU A 9 31.01 11.39 -8.09
N ASP A 10 32.26 11.85 -8.11
CA ASP A 10 32.61 13.15 -8.69
C ASP A 10 32.29 13.18 -10.20
N ILE A 11 32.65 12.12 -10.94
CA ILE A 11 32.30 11.96 -12.36
C ILE A 11 30.79 12.05 -12.57
N ARG A 12 29.98 11.38 -11.72
CA ARG A 12 28.51 11.47 -11.75
C ARG A 12 28.03 12.92 -11.58
N GLY A 13 28.62 13.69 -10.66
CA GLY A 13 28.32 15.10 -10.47
C GLY A 13 28.65 15.96 -11.71
N TRP A 14 29.73 15.62 -12.42
CA TRP A 14 30.16 16.32 -13.63
C TRP A 14 29.34 15.98 -14.88
N MET A 15 28.45 14.98 -14.85
CA MET A 15 27.60 14.63 -15.99
C MET A 15 26.57 15.71 -16.38
N THR A 16 26.48 16.80 -15.61
CA THR A 16 25.76 18.03 -15.96
C THR A 16 26.48 18.89 -17.01
N GLU A 17 27.68 18.49 -17.44
CA GLU A 17 28.46 19.13 -18.49
C GLU A 17 27.62 19.41 -19.74
N SER A 18 27.73 20.61 -20.29
CA SER A 18 26.94 21.08 -21.42
C SER A 18 27.36 20.45 -22.76
N ILE A 19 28.65 20.15 -22.93
CA ILE A 19 29.22 19.60 -24.16
C ILE A 19 29.02 18.09 -24.24
N ALA A 20 28.32 17.62 -25.28
CA ALA A 20 27.96 16.21 -25.43
C ALA A 20 29.15 15.25 -25.49
N VAL A 21 30.24 15.63 -26.18
CA VAL A 21 31.46 14.81 -26.29
C VAL A 21 32.11 14.62 -24.92
N ASN A 22 32.19 15.68 -24.12
CA ASN A 22 32.75 15.60 -22.77
C ASN A 22 31.89 14.71 -21.87
N ARG A 23 30.55 14.78 -21.98
CA ARG A 23 29.66 13.87 -21.26
C ARG A 23 29.90 12.41 -21.63
N LEU A 24 30.10 12.10 -22.91
CA LEU A 24 30.43 10.73 -23.35
C LEU A 24 31.76 10.26 -22.76
N SER A 25 32.80 11.10 -22.80
CA SER A 25 34.10 10.76 -22.18
C SER A 25 33.99 10.53 -20.66
N LEU A 26 33.15 11.31 -19.96
CA LEU A 26 32.86 11.09 -18.55
C LEU A 26 32.13 9.76 -18.31
N MET A 27 31.18 9.40 -19.18
CA MET A 27 30.49 8.10 -19.11
C MET A 27 31.46 6.93 -19.34
N ASP A 28 32.33 7.02 -20.34
CA ASP A 28 33.35 5.99 -20.63
C ASP A 28 34.31 5.83 -19.44
N ALA A 29 34.81 6.94 -18.88
CA ALA A 29 35.66 6.93 -17.70
C ALA A 29 34.95 6.32 -16.46
N SER A 30 33.65 6.58 -16.30
CA SER A 30 32.85 5.99 -15.23
C SER A 30 32.75 4.47 -15.37
N LEU A 31 32.50 3.97 -16.58
CA LEU A 31 32.38 2.52 -16.85
C LEU A 31 33.70 1.78 -16.65
N GLU A 32 34.82 2.37 -17.09
CA GLU A 32 36.15 1.79 -16.89
C GLU A 32 36.52 1.76 -15.40
N LEU A 33 36.26 2.85 -14.67
CA LEU A 33 36.53 2.93 -13.23
C LEU A 33 35.65 1.97 -12.42
N GLU A 34 34.38 1.77 -12.80
CA GLU A 34 33.52 0.76 -12.18
C GLU A 34 34.10 -0.64 -12.41
N THR A 35 34.55 -0.96 -13.63
CA THR A 35 35.15 -2.25 -13.97
C THR A 35 36.40 -2.55 -13.11
N ILE A 36 37.28 -1.55 -12.95
CA ILE A 36 38.46 -1.66 -12.09
C ILE A 36 38.04 -1.91 -10.64
N MET A 37 37.03 -1.16 -10.16
CA MET A 37 36.53 -1.30 -8.79
C MET A 37 35.91 -2.67 -8.53
N LEU A 38 35.11 -3.20 -9.47
CA LEU A 38 34.49 -4.52 -9.42
C LEU A 38 35.52 -5.64 -9.25
N SER A 39 36.63 -5.55 -9.97
CA SER A 39 37.72 -6.53 -9.87
C SER A 39 38.42 -6.43 -8.51
N ALA A 40 38.77 -5.21 -8.10
CA ALA A 40 39.56 -4.99 -6.89
C ALA A 40 38.77 -5.23 -5.58
N ILE A 41 37.48 -4.89 -5.53
CA ILE A 41 36.67 -4.91 -4.29
C ILE A 41 36.42 -6.33 -3.76
N ARG A 42 36.46 -7.34 -4.63
CA ARG A 42 36.35 -8.77 -4.25
C ARG A 42 37.52 -9.23 -3.39
N GLY A 43 38.68 -8.60 -3.53
CA GLY A 43 39.87 -8.87 -2.72
C GLY A 43 39.81 -8.28 -1.31
N TRP A 44 38.94 -7.31 -1.04
CA TRP A 44 38.79 -6.73 0.30
C TRP A 44 37.97 -7.66 1.19
N GLN A 45 38.63 -8.39 2.08
CA GLN A 45 38.01 -9.24 3.10
C GLN A 45 38.04 -8.52 4.45
N PRO A 46 36.90 -8.02 4.95
CA PRO A 46 36.85 -7.36 6.25
C PRO A 46 37.14 -8.35 7.39
N GLU A 47 38.00 -7.97 8.33
CA GLU A 47 38.32 -8.78 9.52
C GLU A 47 37.47 -8.39 10.73
N THR A 48 36.92 -7.18 10.71
CA THR A 48 36.13 -6.63 11.82
C THR A 48 34.75 -6.14 11.35
N LEU A 49 33.82 -6.04 12.30
CA LEU A 49 32.51 -5.44 12.07
C LEU A 49 32.62 -4.01 11.50
N GLY A 50 33.53 -3.20 12.03
CA GLY A 50 33.78 -1.84 11.58
C GLY A 50 34.26 -1.78 10.12
N GLU A 51 35.19 -2.65 9.74
CA GLU A 51 35.66 -2.76 8.36
C GLU A 51 34.57 -3.21 7.39
N LEU A 52 33.69 -4.13 7.81
CA LEU A 52 32.57 -4.60 7.00
C LEU A 52 31.56 -3.47 6.76
N MET A 53 31.25 -2.69 7.80
CA MET A 53 30.40 -1.51 7.69
C MET A 53 31.01 -0.44 6.77
N GLU A 54 32.32 -0.23 6.84
CA GLU A 54 33.03 0.70 5.95
C GLU A 54 33.04 0.20 4.49
N LYS A 55 33.20 -1.10 4.27
CA LYS A 55 33.06 -1.72 2.94
C LYS A 55 31.68 -1.45 2.34
N CYS A 56 30.61 -1.63 3.10
CA CYS A 56 29.25 -1.28 2.67
C CYS A 56 29.15 0.20 2.29
N ARG A 57 29.66 1.12 3.13
CA ARG A 57 29.60 2.58 2.87
C ARG A 57 30.31 2.96 1.57
N VAL A 58 31.49 2.41 1.33
CA VAL A 58 32.26 2.63 0.08
C VAL A 58 31.51 2.08 -1.12
N LEU A 59 30.89 0.91 -1.01
CA LEU A 59 30.10 0.30 -2.08
C LEU A 59 28.83 1.10 -2.41
N VAL A 60 28.15 1.69 -1.42
CA VAL A 60 27.01 2.59 -1.68
C VAL A 60 27.46 3.86 -2.42
N THR A 61 28.60 4.42 -2.03
CA THR A 61 29.19 5.59 -2.72
C THR A 61 29.46 5.26 -4.19
N ALA A 62 30.06 4.09 -4.46
CA ALA A 62 30.32 3.64 -5.82
C ALA A 62 29.05 3.33 -6.60
N ALA A 63 28.05 2.69 -5.98
CA ALA A 63 26.76 2.43 -6.60
C ALA A 63 26.04 3.72 -7.02
N THR A 64 26.16 4.77 -6.21
CA THR A 64 25.66 6.12 -6.55
C THR A 64 26.43 6.72 -7.72
N GLY A 65 27.76 6.65 -7.70
CA GLY A 65 28.61 7.14 -8.79
C GLY A 65 28.35 6.42 -10.13
N ALA A 66 28.13 5.11 -10.08
CA ALA A 66 27.77 4.30 -11.25
C ALA A 66 26.30 4.49 -11.71
N GLY A 67 25.50 5.28 -11.00
CA GLY A 67 24.13 5.62 -11.40
C GLY A 67 23.07 4.57 -11.06
N TYR A 68 23.36 3.65 -10.13
CA TYR A 68 22.35 2.72 -9.59
C TYR A 68 21.48 3.37 -8.51
N LEU A 69 21.95 4.47 -7.93
CA LEU A 69 21.26 5.27 -6.93
C LEU A 69 21.31 6.73 -7.34
N GLU A 70 20.31 7.52 -6.95
CA GLU A 70 20.33 8.97 -7.16
C GLU A 70 21.16 9.70 -6.08
N LEU A 71 21.66 10.89 -6.42
CA LEU A 71 22.49 11.68 -5.50
C LEU A 71 21.75 11.99 -4.18
N TRP A 72 20.47 12.36 -4.27
CA TRP A 72 19.65 12.65 -3.10
C TRP A 72 19.36 11.40 -2.26
N GLU A 73 19.31 10.21 -2.87
CA GLU A 73 19.12 8.93 -2.16
C GLU A 73 20.35 8.60 -1.33
N ARG A 74 21.54 8.87 -1.87
CA ARG A 74 22.80 8.79 -1.11
C ARG A 74 22.83 9.81 0.02
N ASP A 75 22.36 11.04 -0.19
CA ASP A 75 22.33 12.05 0.87
C ASP A 75 21.32 11.70 1.97
N ALA A 76 20.19 11.09 1.60
CA ALA A 76 19.24 10.51 2.54
C ALA A 76 19.82 9.27 3.24
N PHE A 77 20.63 8.49 2.53
CA PHE A 77 21.46 7.42 3.06
C PHE A 77 22.77 7.97 3.61
N GLU A 78 22.69 8.77 4.67
CA GLU A 78 23.87 9.00 5.49
C GLU A 78 23.80 8.13 6.73
N LEU A 79 24.57 7.03 6.69
CA LEU A 79 25.40 6.71 7.84
C LEU A 79 26.11 8.01 8.21
N SER A 80 25.62 8.71 9.24
CA SER A 80 26.51 9.49 10.09
C SER A 80 27.72 8.58 10.27
N GLY A 81 28.87 8.98 9.71
CA GLY A 81 30.05 8.13 9.61
C GLY A 81 30.27 7.46 10.95
N LEU A 82 30.80 6.23 10.97
CA LEU A 82 31.23 5.59 12.21
C LEU A 82 31.87 6.70 13.07
N PRO A 83 31.30 7.06 14.24
CA PRO A 83 31.80 8.20 14.98
C PRO A 83 33.29 8.01 15.16
N GLN A 84 34.10 8.91 14.61
CA GLN A 84 35.55 8.75 14.66
C GLN A 84 35.95 8.61 16.13
N GLY A 85 36.55 7.47 16.49
CA GLY A 85 36.99 7.18 17.85
C GLY A 85 35.98 6.49 18.78
N GLN A 86 34.82 6.01 18.31
CA GLN A 86 33.98 5.11 19.11
C GLN A 86 34.21 3.64 18.76
N ASP A 87 34.79 2.88 19.69
CA ASP A 87 35.04 1.43 19.51
C ASP A 87 33.80 0.55 19.74
N ARG A 88 32.70 1.12 20.25
CA ARG A 88 31.45 0.41 20.55
C ARG A 88 30.25 1.24 20.11
N LEU A 89 29.25 0.58 19.55
CA LEU A 89 27.96 1.19 19.20
C LEU A 89 26.81 0.44 19.88
N ASN A 90 25.69 1.13 20.08
CA ASN A 90 24.46 0.49 20.54
C ASN A 90 23.99 -0.55 19.52
N PHE A 91 23.67 -1.76 19.98
CA PHE A 91 23.31 -2.86 19.08
C PHE A 91 22.08 -2.54 18.22
N ARG A 92 21.08 -1.83 18.78
CA ARG A 92 19.88 -1.40 18.03
C ARG A 92 20.23 -0.46 16.89
N GLU A 93 21.17 0.44 17.12
CA GLU A 93 21.66 1.37 16.09
C GLU A 93 22.43 0.65 14.99
N ILE A 94 23.28 -0.34 15.34
CA ILE A 94 24.00 -1.15 14.34
C ILE A 94 23.00 -1.97 13.50
N ARG A 95 21.98 -2.56 14.14
CA ARG A 95 20.93 -3.31 13.46
C ARG A 95 20.15 -2.43 12.48
N LEU A 96 19.73 -1.24 12.92
CA LEU A 96 19.03 -0.27 12.06
C LEU A 96 19.87 0.11 10.84
N ARG A 97 21.18 0.32 11.02
CA ARG A 97 22.13 0.60 9.94
C ARG A 97 22.28 -0.58 8.97
N SER A 98 22.35 -1.80 9.49
CA SER A 98 22.41 -3.02 8.66
C SER A 98 21.14 -3.18 7.81
N GLU A 99 19.98 -2.95 8.41
CA GLU A 99 18.69 -2.97 7.70
C GLU A 99 18.64 -1.89 6.60
N GLN A 100 19.14 -0.69 6.89
CA GLN A 100 19.28 0.39 5.90
C GLN A 100 20.22 0.03 4.74
N MET A 101 21.39 -0.56 5.03
CA MET A 101 22.32 -1.02 3.97
C MET A 101 21.66 -2.04 3.03
N ARG A 102 20.88 -2.96 3.58
CA ARG A 102 20.13 -3.93 2.77
C ARG A 102 19.07 -3.23 1.91
N ARG A 103 18.35 -2.25 2.46
CA ARG A 103 17.37 -1.44 1.70
C ARG A 103 18.03 -0.73 0.52
N VAL A 104 19.24 -0.18 0.67
CA VAL A 104 19.95 0.47 -0.45
C VAL A 104 20.23 -0.48 -1.61
N VAL A 105 20.52 -1.76 -1.34
CA VAL A 105 20.64 -2.78 -2.40
C VAL A 105 19.32 -2.88 -3.17
N ASP A 106 18.20 -2.95 -2.45
CA ASP A 106 16.86 -3.00 -3.05
C ASP A 106 16.55 -1.73 -3.86
N TRP A 107 17.01 -0.56 -3.40
CA TRP A 107 16.84 0.71 -4.13
C TRP A 107 17.55 0.68 -5.48
N GLY A 108 18.77 0.13 -5.52
CA GLY A 108 19.56 -0.02 -6.74
C GLY A 108 19.00 -1.05 -7.71
N VAL A 109 18.58 -2.21 -7.20
CA VAL A 109 17.87 -3.22 -7.99
C VAL A 109 16.56 -2.65 -8.55
N GLY A 110 15.81 -1.93 -7.73
CA GLY A 110 14.57 -1.25 -8.12
C GLY A 110 14.79 -0.19 -9.20
N MET A 111 15.92 0.52 -9.18
CA MET A 111 16.30 1.50 -10.21
C MET A 111 16.45 0.82 -11.58
N ILE A 112 17.19 -0.29 -11.63
CA ILE A 112 17.38 -1.08 -12.87
C ILE A 112 16.03 -1.58 -13.37
N ARG A 113 15.22 -2.21 -12.51
CA ARG A 113 13.89 -2.72 -12.89
C ARG A 113 12.99 -1.60 -13.40
N SER A 114 12.96 -0.45 -12.74
CA SER A 114 12.15 0.69 -13.19
C SER A 114 12.49 1.09 -14.64
N TYR A 115 13.78 1.24 -14.97
CA TYR A 115 14.21 1.71 -16.28
C TYR A 115 14.20 0.67 -17.40
N TYR A 116 14.39 -0.62 -17.08
CA TYR A 116 14.58 -1.65 -18.10
C TYR A 116 13.47 -2.71 -18.16
N GLN A 117 12.69 -2.90 -17.08
CA GLN A 117 11.68 -3.96 -17.05
C GLN A 117 10.61 -3.82 -18.14
N PRO A 118 10.04 -2.64 -18.44
CA PRO A 118 9.02 -2.53 -19.49
C PRO A 118 9.52 -2.95 -20.87
N GLU A 119 10.76 -2.58 -21.19
CA GLU A 119 11.43 -2.98 -22.41
C GLU A 119 11.72 -4.49 -22.40
N ILE A 120 12.23 -5.03 -21.29
CA ILE A 120 12.44 -6.48 -21.09
C ILE A 120 11.14 -7.25 -21.30
N ASP A 121 10.03 -6.85 -20.67
CA ASP A 121 8.71 -7.48 -20.81
C ASP A 121 8.21 -7.46 -22.27
N THR A 122 8.57 -6.41 -23.02
CA THR A 122 8.23 -6.30 -24.44
C THR A 122 9.00 -7.32 -25.27
N PHE A 123 10.32 -7.41 -25.07
CA PHE A 123 11.20 -8.32 -25.81
C PHE A 123 11.03 -9.79 -25.39
N SER A 124 10.77 -10.06 -24.12
CA SER A 124 10.54 -11.39 -23.54
C SER A 124 9.39 -12.16 -24.21
N ARG A 125 8.50 -11.48 -24.94
CA ARG A 125 7.44 -12.12 -25.74
C ARG A 125 7.98 -12.95 -26.91
N PHE A 126 9.19 -12.66 -27.39
CA PHE A 126 9.77 -13.32 -28.55
C PHE A 126 11.27 -13.62 -28.43
N GLU A 127 11.98 -13.08 -27.43
CA GLU A 127 13.39 -13.36 -27.18
C GLU A 127 13.61 -13.79 -25.72
N PRO A 128 13.70 -15.11 -25.44
CA PRO A 128 13.89 -15.63 -24.10
C PRO A 128 15.20 -15.20 -23.43
N LEU A 129 16.26 -14.86 -24.19
CA LEU A 129 17.54 -14.43 -23.61
C LEU A 129 17.41 -13.13 -22.80
N VAL A 130 16.39 -12.32 -23.04
CA VAL A 130 16.18 -11.05 -22.32
C VAL A 130 15.71 -11.27 -20.87
N HIS A 131 15.16 -12.44 -20.53
CA HIS A 131 14.66 -12.72 -19.18
C HIS A 131 15.73 -12.52 -18.09
N GLY A 132 17.00 -12.83 -18.39
CA GLY A 132 18.12 -12.70 -17.44
C GLY A 132 18.73 -11.29 -17.37
N ALA A 133 18.28 -10.33 -18.18
CA ALA A 133 18.99 -9.08 -18.38
C ALA A 133 19.14 -8.23 -17.10
N VAL A 134 18.12 -8.18 -16.24
CA VAL A 134 18.22 -7.50 -14.93
C VAL A 134 19.24 -8.19 -14.04
N ASP A 135 19.20 -9.50 -13.95
CA ASP A 135 20.09 -10.28 -13.09
C ASP A 135 21.55 -10.19 -13.57
N ASP A 136 21.77 -10.24 -14.88
CA ASP A 136 23.09 -10.07 -15.49
C ASP A 136 23.62 -8.65 -15.23
N ARG A 137 22.77 -7.62 -15.30
CA ARG A 137 23.15 -6.25 -14.96
C ARG A 137 23.54 -6.11 -13.48
N ILE A 138 22.79 -6.74 -12.57
CA ILE A 138 23.12 -6.74 -11.14
C ILE A 138 24.44 -7.48 -10.91
N ARG A 139 24.60 -8.68 -11.48
CA ARG A 139 25.80 -9.52 -11.33
C ARG A 139 27.07 -8.90 -11.89
N SER A 140 26.94 -8.03 -12.89
CA SER A 140 28.05 -7.28 -13.50
C SER A 140 28.32 -5.91 -12.87
N SER A 141 27.68 -5.59 -11.74
CA SER A 141 27.77 -4.27 -11.10
C SER A 141 28.25 -4.32 -9.65
N VAL A 142 28.59 -3.14 -9.11
CA VAL A 142 28.92 -2.98 -7.68
C VAL A 142 27.77 -3.33 -6.73
N LEU A 143 26.52 -3.44 -7.23
CA LEU A 143 25.37 -3.85 -6.42
C LEU A 143 25.49 -5.29 -5.92
N LEU A 144 26.08 -6.21 -6.68
CA LEU A 144 26.29 -7.59 -6.22
C LEU A 144 27.20 -7.60 -4.98
N SER A 145 28.34 -6.90 -5.06
CA SER A 145 29.29 -6.79 -3.94
C SER A 145 28.68 -6.06 -2.74
N LEU A 146 27.81 -5.08 -2.96
CA LEU A 146 27.06 -4.42 -1.89
C LEU A 146 26.06 -5.38 -1.24
N GLY A 147 25.33 -6.15 -2.03
CA GLY A 147 24.42 -7.20 -1.57
C GLY A 147 25.12 -8.22 -0.70
N ASP A 148 26.26 -8.73 -1.14
CA ASP A 148 27.08 -9.70 -0.40
C ASP A 148 27.55 -9.12 0.95
N ALA A 149 28.07 -7.88 0.95
CA ALA A 149 28.56 -7.23 2.16
C ALA A 149 27.42 -6.94 3.17
N ALA A 150 26.25 -6.47 2.69
CA ALA A 150 25.09 -6.24 3.53
C ALA A 150 24.48 -7.55 4.07
N GLY A 151 24.49 -8.61 3.25
CA GLY A 151 24.13 -9.97 3.63
C GLY A 151 24.99 -10.47 4.80
N ARG A 152 26.32 -10.44 4.62
CA ARG A 152 27.30 -10.83 5.65
C ARG A 152 27.16 -10.01 6.94
N LEU A 153 26.89 -8.71 6.83
CA LEU A 153 26.64 -7.87 8.01
C LEU A 153 25.40 -8.34 8.80
N THR A 154 24.34 -8.72 8.08
CA THR A 154 23.14 -9.27 8.73
C THR A 154 23.45 -10.60 9.42
N GLU A 155 24.25 -11.47 8.80
CA GLU A 155 24.64 -12.76 9.37
C GLU A 155 25.40 -12.61 10.68
N VAL A 156 26.40 -11.70 10.71
CA VAL A 156 27.15 -11.37 11.93
C VAL A 156 26.22 -10.91 13.05
N LEU A 157 25.28 -10.01 12.76
CA LEU A 157 24.34 -9.49 13.78
C LEU A 157 23.31 -10.53 14.24
N THR A 158 22.90 -11.41 13.33
CA THR A 158 21.94 -12.49 13.65
C THR A 158 22.58 -13.50 14.60
N ALA A 159 23.84 -13.87 14.35
CA ALA A 159 24.62 -14.75 15.22
C ALA A 159 24.74 -14.20 16.66
N GLU A 160 24.91 -12.89 16.83
CA GLU A 160 25.01 -12.22 18.14
C GLU A 160 23.67 -12.20 18.91
N THR A 161 22.54 -12.48 18.27
CA THR A 161 21.21 -12.46 18.91
C THR A 161 20.59 -13.84 19.12
N GLY A 162 21.15 -14.88 18.50
CA GLY A 162 20.57 -16.24 18.49
C GLY A 162 19.30 -16.38 17.63
N TRP A 163 18.97 -15.38 16.80
CA TRP A 163 17.77 -15.41 15.96
C TRP A 163 17.86 -16.52 14.92
N THR A 164 16.92 -17.47 14.96
CA THR A 164 16.87 -18.57 13.98
C THR A 164 15.51 -18.62 13.27
N HIS A 165 15.55 -18.42 11.95
CA HIS A 165 14.45 -18.82 11.08
C HIS A 165 14.40 -20.35 11.04
N ARG A 166 13.21 -20.93 11.18
CA ARG A 166 13.00 -22.38 11.05
C ARG A 166 12.32 -22.65 9.72
N LEU A 167 13.13 -22.98 8.72
CA LEU A 167 12.72 -23.14 7.33
C LEU A 167 12.91 -24.60 6.89
N PRO A 168 12.29 -25.03 5.77
CA PRO A 168 12.57 -26.33 5.16
C PRO A 168 14.05 -26.50 4.81
N ASP A 169 14.52 -27.75 4.77
CA ASP A 169 15.89 -28.08 4.37
C ASP A 169 16.21 -27.51 2.98
N GLY A 170 17.42 -26.96 2.81
CA GLY A 170 17.86 -26.34 1.56
C GLY A 170 17.50 -24.85 1.43
N ILE A 171 16.63 -24.30 2.28
CA ILE A 171 16.31 -22.87 2.30
C ILE A 171 17.21 -22.14 3.30
N LYS A 172 17.95 -21.14 2.83
CA LYS A 172 18.90 -20.39 3.65
C LYS A 172 18.17 -19.38 4.56
N PRO A 173 18.48 -19.31 5.87
CA PRO A 173 17.84 -18.39 6.81
C PRO A 173 17.90 -16.90 6.42
N HIS A 174 18.99 -16.46 5.79
CA HIS A 174 19.16 -15.06 5.37
C HIS A 174 18.21 -14.62 4.24
N GLY A 175 17.60 -15.60 3.57
CA GLY A 175 16.71 -15.39 2.43
C GLY A 175 15.27 -15.05 2.82
N VAL A 176 14.95 -14.94 4.11
CA VAL A 176 13.58 -14.72 4.61
C VAL A 176 13.57 -13.64 5.69
N ARG A 177 12.56 -12.76 5.67
CA ARG A 177 12.32 -11.76 6.71
C ARG A 177 10.85 -11.64 7.04
N GLY A 178 10.48 -11.84 8.30
CA GLY A 178 9.11 -11.61 8.76
C GLY A 178 8.72 -10.13 8.68
N LEU A 179 7.51 -9.85 8.21
CA LEU A 179 6.95 -8.50 8.05
C LEU A 179 5.78 -8.26 9.01
N ASN A 180 4.74 -9.09 8.92
CA ASN A 180 3.56 -9.00 9.77
C ASN A 180 3.43 -10.27 10.59
N SER A 181 3.26 -10.12 11.90
CA SER A 181 3.11 -11.25 12.79
C SER A 181 1.78 -11.97 12.55
N GLY A 182 1.81 -13.29 12.60
CA GLY A 182 0.63 -14.09 12.36
C GLY A 182 0.95 -15.57 12.38
N LEU A 183 -0.10 -16.36 12.27
CA LEU A 183 -0.02 -17.81 12.12
C LEU A 183 -0.96 -18.20 10.99
N ALA A 184 -0.60 -19.21 10.21
CA ALA A 184 -1.35 -19.74 9.10
C ALA A 184 -1.09 -21.24 8.96
N TYR A 185 -2.11 -21.94 8.47
CA TYR A 185 -1.99 -23.31 8.03
C TYR A 185 -2.86 -23.53 6.81
N GLY A 186 -2.27 -24.06 5.75
CA GLY A 186 -2.92 -24.20 4.46
C GLY A 186 -1.97 -24.72 3.39
N PRO A 187 -2.46 -25.05 2.19
CA PRO A 187 -1.59 -25.35 1.06
C PRO A 187 -0.71 -24.14 0.74
N LEU A 188 0.56 -24.38 0.42
CA LEU A 188 1.50 -23.39 -0.11
C LEU A 188 1.41 -23.39 -1.63
N GLU A 189 1.13 -22.25 -2.26
CA GLU A 189 1.13 -22.11 -3.72
C GLU A 189 2.12 -21.05 -4.19
N VAL A 190 3.03 -21.42 -5.10
CA VAL A 190 3.97 -20.49 -5.73
C VAL A 190 3.38 -19.98 -7.04
N VAL A 191 3.23 -18.66 -7.15
CA VAL A 191 2.59 -17.99 -8.29
C VAL A 191 3.63 -17.18 -9.08
N ASP A 192 3.90 -17.61 -10.31
CA ASP A 192 4.86 -16.95 -11.20
C ASP A 192 4.26 -15.73 -11.92
N ASP A 193 2.97 -15.78 -12.31
CA ASP A 193 2.25 -14.69 -12.98
C ASP A 193 0.98 -14.29 -12.19
N PRO A 194 0.94 -13.11 -11.56
CA PRO A 194 -0.21 -12.63 -10.81
C PRO A 194 -1.42 -12.24 -11.70
N SER A 195 -1.29 -12.22 -13.03
CA SER A 195 -2.37 -11.86 -13.96
C SER A 195 -3.27 -13.03 -14.40
N GLY A 196 -2.93 -14.26 -13.98
CA GLY A 196 -3.76 -15.46 -14.18
C GLY A 196 -4.96 -15.56 -13.22
N PRO A 197 -5.96 -16.43 -13.52
CA PRO A 197 -7.16 -16.53 -12.71
C PRO A 197 -6.91 -17.27 -11.38
N ALA A 198 -7.52 -16.72 -10.31
CA ALA A 198 -7.86 -17.37 -9.03
C ALA A 198 -6.84 -17.36 -7.86
N VAL A 199 -6.33 -16.19 -7.47
CA VAL A 199 -5.98 -15.97 -6.05
C VAL A 199 -7.25 -15.65 -5.26
N THR A 200 -8.03 -16.68 -4.96
CA THR A 200 -9.35 -16.52 -4.32
C THR A 200 -9.55 -17.36 -3.06
N ASP A 201 -8.64 -18.29 -2.75
CA ASP A 201 -8.83 -19.18 -1.61
C ASP A 201 -8.26 -18.57 -0.33
N ALA A 202 -9.16 -18.24 0.60
CA ALA A 202 -8.83 -17.71 1.91
C ALA A 202 -8.02 -18.68 2.79
N LYS A 203 -7.92 -19.96 2.41
CA LYS A 203 -7.20 -20.99 3.16
C LYS A 203 -5.78 -21.26 2.64
N THR A 204 -5.38 -20.64 1.53
CA THR A 204 -4.10 -20.92 0.88
C THR A 204 -3.03 -19.91 1.32
N ILE A 205 -1.79 -20.37 1.50
CA ILE A 205 -0.59 -19.55 1.71
C ILE A 205 0.03 -19.33 0.34
N TYR A 206 0.17 -18.09 -0.09
CA TYR A 206 0.69 -17.78 -1.44
C TYR A 206 2.10 -17.19 -1.38
N ALA A 207 2.94 -17.63 -2.31
CA ALA A 207 4.27 -17.08 -2.54
C ALA A 207 4.35 -16.43 -3.92
N PHE A 208 4.67 -15.13 -3.95
CA PHE A 208 4.63 -14.30 -5.15
C PHE A 208 5.99 -13.76 -5.55
N THR A 209 6.22 -13.66 -6.86
CA THR A 209 7.27 -12.78 -7.39
C THR A 209 6.87 -11.31 -7.18
N THR A 210 5.63 -10.97 -7.53
CA THR A 210 5.02 -9.65 -7.31
C THR A 210 3.62 -9.83 -6.74
N VAL A 211 3.33 -9.18 -5.62
CA VAL A 211 2.02 -9.26 -4.97
C VAL A 211 0.97 -8.51 -5.81
N PRO A 212 -0.18 -9.11 -6.14
CA PRO A 212 -1.26 -8.41 -6.83
C PRO A 212 -1.75 -7.19 -6.04
N ALA A 213 -2.06 -6.08 -6.72
CA ALA A 213 -2.58 -4.87 -6.09
C ALA A 213 -3.91 -5.10 -5.36
N GLU A 214 -4.77 -5.97 -5.90
CA GLU A 214 -6.05 -6.37 -5.32
C GLU A 214 -6.02 -7.83 -4.85
N LEU A 215 -5.34 -8.09 -3.72
CA LEU A 215 -5.33 -9.41 -3.10
C LEU A 215 -6.52 -9.57 -2.13
N LYS A 216 -7.36 -10.59 -2.35
CA LYS A 216 -8.38 -10.99 -1.37
C LYS A 216 -7.72 -11.55 -0.10
N PRO A 217 -8.39 -11.57 1.07
CA PRO A 217 -7.84 -12.22 2.25
C PRO A 217 -7.42 -13.67 1.97
N VAL A 218 -6.17 -14.01 2.27
CA VAL A 218 -5.54 -15.33 2.12
C VAL A 218 -4.99 -15.81 3.47
N ALA A 219 -4.55 -17.07 3.57
CA ALA A 219 -4.06 -17.59 4.84
C ALA A 219 -2.70 -17.02 5.22
N GLY A 220 -1.80 -16.79 4.26
CA GLY A 220 -0.46 -16.26 4.47
C GLY A 220 0.17 -15.74 3.18
N ILE A 221 1.16 -14.85 3.29
CA ILE A 221 1.81 -14.19 2.15
C ILE A 221 3.33 -14.34 2.25
N LEU A 222 3.97 -14.75 1.16
CA LEU A 222 5.41 -14.72 0.94
C LEU A 222 5.67 -13.92 -0.36
N ALA A 223 6.65 -13.01 -0.39
CA ALA A 223 6.90 -12.21 -1.59
C ALA A 223 8.38 -11.85 -1.78
N VAL A 224 8.86 -11.76 -3.02
CA VAL A 224 10.27 -11.44 -3.35
C VAL A 224 10.69 -10.03 -2.90
N SER A 225 9.73 -9.18 -2.58
CA SER A 225 9.99 -7.87 -1.98
C SER A 225 8.94 -7.56 -0.92
N GLU A 226 9.30 -6.69 0.03
CA GLU A 226 8.38 -6.16 1.04
C GLU A 226 7.17 -5.44 0.41
N GLY A 227 7.31 -4.95 -0.83
CA GLY A 227 6.36 -4.03 -1.42
C GLY A 227 6.29 -2.72 -0.62
N ASN A 228 5.21 -1.96 -0.81
CA ASN A 228 4.97 -0.78 0.01
C ASN A 228 4.33 -1.16 1.35
N LEU A 229 4.96 -0.73 2.46
CA LEU A 229 4.52 -0.91 3.86
C LEU A 229 3.08 -0.45 4.12
N VAL A 230 2.59 0.56 3.40
CA VAL A 230 1.24 1.10 3.54
C VAL A 230 0.29 0.67 2.43
N SER A 231 0.68 -0.29 1.59
CA SER A 231 -0.21 -0.80 0.54
C SER A 231 -1.44 -1.46 1.15
N HIS A 232 -2.56 -1.48 0.41
CA HIS A 232 -3.79 -2.15 0.84
C HIS A 232 -3.54 -3.59 1.31
N VAL A 233 -2.67 -4.33 0.63
CA VAL A 233 -2.36 -5.72 0.98
C VAL A 233 -1.59 -5.82 2.30
N GLN A 234 -0.61 -4.95 2.52
CA GLN A 234 0.16 -4.94 3.77
C GLN A 234 -0.70 -4.51 4.97
N LEU A 235 -1.52 -3.48 4.80
CA LEU A 235 -2.48 -3.04 5.82
C LEU A 235 -3.52 -4.12 6.10
N LEU A 236 -4.09 -4.75 5.07
CA LEU A 236 -5.02 -5.87 5.23
C LEU A 236 -4.38 -7.02 6.01
N ALA A 237 -3.17 -7.42 5.64
CA ALA A 237 -2.45 -8.50 6.31
C ALA A 237 -2.21 -8.19 7.80
N ARG A 238 -1.83 -6.96 8.11
CA ARG A 238 -1.60 -6.49 9.48
C ARG A 238 -2.89 -6.39 10.30
N ASN A 239 -3.97 -5.90 9.70
CA ASN A 239 -5.28 -5.76 10.34
C ASN A 239 -5.90 -7.13 10.65
N LEU A 240 -5.73 -8.10 9.75
CA LEU A 240 -6.26 -9.45 9.92
C LEU A 240 -5.31 -10.40 10.66
N GLY A 241 -4.05 -10.02 10.88
CA GLY A 241 -3.03 -10.89 11.48
C GLY A 241 -2.63 -12.05 10.56
N ILE A 242 -2.67 -11.81 9.25
CA ILE A 242 -2.17 -12.73 8.22
C ILE A 242 -0.63 -12.69 8.28
N PRO A 243 0.05 -13.82 8.54
CA PRO A 243 1.51 -13.83 8.53
C PRO A 243 2.04 -13.45 7.14
N ASN A 244 3.02 -12.56 7.13
CA ASN A 244 3.68 -12.11 5.91
C ASN A 244 5.21 -12.14 6.07
N ALA A 245 5.94 -12.60 5.06
CA ALA A 245 7.40 -12.50 5.00
C ALA A 245 7.92 -12.15 3.61
N ALA A 246 8.95 -11.32 3.56
CA ALA A 246 9.75 -11.10 2.35
C ALA A 246 10.73 -12.26 2.16
N VAL A 247 10.91 -12.71 0.93
CA VAL A 247 11.83 -13.79 0.56
C VAL A 247 12.76 -13.35 -0.58
N THR A 248 13.90 -14.01 -0.76
CA THR A 248 14.76 -13.79 -1.94
C THR A 248 14.24 -14.56 -3.16
N PRO A 249 14.62 -14.19 -4.40
CA PRO A 249 14.30 -14.98 -5.60
C PRO A 249 14.72 -16.45 -5.48
N ASP A 250 15.91 -16.72 -4.94
CA ASP A 250 16.41 -18.08 -4.71
C ASP A 250 15.54 -18.86 -3.73
N THR A 251 15.07 -18.20 -2.66
CA THR A 251 14.17 -18.81 -1.69
C THR A 251 12.80 -19.10 -2.33
N LEU A 252 12.26 -18.18 -3.12
CA LEU A 252 11.02 -18.41 -3.86
C LEU A 252 11.17 -19.59 -4.82
N ALA A 253 12.29 -19.68 -5.54
CA ALA A 253 12.58 -20.78 -6.45
C ALA A 253 12.65 -22.13 -5.71
N ALA A 254 13.31 -22.18 -4.54
CA ALA A 254 13.37 -23.38 -3.71
C ALA A 254 11.98 -23.81 -3.18
N LEU A 255 11.09 -22.85 -2.91
CA LEU A 255 9.72 -23.15 -2.46
C LEU A 255 8.85 -23.82 -3.54
N ARG A 256 9.24 -23.76 -4.82
CA ARG A 256 8.46 -24.38 -5.93
C ARG A 256 8.28 -25.88 -5.77
N GLU A 257 9.27 -26.59 -5.22
CA GLU A 257 9.19 -28.04 -4.99
C GLU A 257 8.10 -28.43 -3.97
N TYR A 258 7.66 -27.45 -3.19
CA TYR A 258 6.68 -27.60 -2.12
C TYR A 258 5.27 -27.09 -2.51
N SER A 259 5.06 -26.57 -3.73
CA SER A 259 3.76 -26.05 -4.17
C SER A 259 2.67 -27.13 -4.08
N GLY A 260 1.47 -26.74 -3.65
CA GLY A 260 0.30 -27.60 -3.38
C GLY A 260 0.33 -28.35 -2.05
N ARG A 261 1.43 -28.32 -1.29
CA ARG A 261 1.55 -29.07 -0.02
C ARG A 261 1.07 -28.25 1.19
N PRO A 262 0.51 -28.88 2.23
CA PRO A 262 0.11 -28.18 3.45
C PRO A 262 1.33 -27.71 4.26
N PHE A 263 1.32 -26.45 4.64
CA PHE A 263 2.36 -25.79 5.43
C PHE A 263 1.79 -25.14 6.68
N PHE A 264 2.58 -25.20 7.75
CA PHE A 264 2.47 -24.30 8.88
C PHE A 264 3.38 -23.11 8.65
N PHE A 265 2.81 -21.91 8.74
CA PHE A 265 3.54 -20.67 8.56
C PHE A 265 3.27 -19.74 9.75
N ALA A 266 4.32 -19.30 10.41
CA ALA A 266 4.22 -18.38 11.54
C ALA A 266 5.30 -17.31 11.46
N VAL A 267 4.92 -16.08 11.81
CA VAL A 267 5.80 -14.92 11.85
C VAL A 267 5.64 -14.26 13.22
N SER A 268 6.72 -14.07 13.97
CA SER A 268 6.67 -13.40 15.27
C SER A 268 6.65 -11.87 15.14
N ALA A 269 6.38 -11.18 16.26
CA ALA A 269 6.38 -9.71 16.29
C ALA A 269 7.78 -9.14 16.01
N LYS A 270 8.83 -9.83 16.43
CA LYS A 270 10.20 -9.44 16.09
C LYS A 270 10.60 -9.86 14.66
N GLY A 271 9.79 -10.62 13.92
CA GLY A 271 10.07 -10.99 12.54
C GLY A 271 10.81 -12.32 12.35
N GLY A 272 10.85 -13.15 13.40
CA GLY A 272 11.25 -14.55 13.29
C GLY A 272 10.24 -15.31 12.44
N VAL A 273 10.71 -16.21 11.57
CA VAL A 273 9.85 -16.95 10.64
C VAL A 273 9.99 -18.45 10.85
N VAL A 274 8.84 -19.12 10.96
CA VAL A 274 8.72 -20.57 10.94
C VAL A 274 7.90 -20.95 9.73
N LEU A 275 8.48 -21.72 8.82
CA LEU A 275 7.81 -22.28 7.66
C LEU A 275 8.12 -23.78 7.62
N LYS A 276 7.11 -24.62 7.85
CA LYS A 276 7.29 -26.07 7.99
C LYS A 276 6.23 -26.84 7.20
N PRO A 277 6.61 -27.88 6.44
CA PRO A 277 5.62 -28.80 5.88
C PRO A 277 4.91 -29.56 7.00
N ASP A 278 3.66 -29.97 6.75
CA ASP A 278 2.80 -30.65 7.72
C ASP A 278 3.44 -31.89 8.39
N GLY A 279 4.27 -32.62 7.64
CA GLY A 279 4.93 -33.86 8.12
C GLY A 279 5.92 -33.68 9.27
N VAL A 280 6.35 -32.45 9.59
CA VAL A 280 7.39 -32.18 10.61
C VAL A 280 6.90 -31.28 11.76
N LEU A 281 5.60 -31.15 11.94
CA LEU A 281 5.02 -30.30 12.99
C LEU A 281 5.19 -30.91 14.39
N SER A 282 5.60 -30.06 15.32
CA SER A 282 5.64 -30.37 16.75
C SER A 282 4.22 -30.59 17.31
N PRO A 283 4.06 -31.26 18.47
CA PRO A 283 2.76 -31.46 19.10
C PRO A 283 2.00 -30.16 19.37
N GLN A 284 2.71 -29.11 19.80
CA GLN A 284 2.14 -27.79 20.04
C GLN A 284 1.60 -27.13 18.76
N GLU A 285 2.34 -27.26 17.65
CA GLU A 285 1.93 -26.71 16.34
C GLU A 285 0.69 -27.45 15.80
N ARG A 286 0.62 -28.77 15.96
CA ARG A 286 -0.55 -29.58 15.56
C ARG A 286 -1.82 -29.17 16.31
N ASP A 287 -1.71 -28.88 17.60
CA ASP A 287 -2.84 -28.43 18.41
C ASP A 287 -3.37 -27.05 17.96
N LEU A 288 -2.48 -26.14 17.56
CA LEU A 288 -2.86 -24.82 17.03
C LEU A 288 -3.63 -24.94 15.70
N VAL A 289 -3.25 -25.88 14.83
CA VAL A 289 -3.94 -26.12 13.56
C VAL A 289 -5.37 -26.62 13.77
N ARG A 290 -5.59 -27.52 14.74
CA ARG A 290 -6.89 -28.15 14.99
C ARG A 290 -7.98 -27.18 15.45
N ASN A 291 -7.62 -26.16 16.23
CA ASN A 291 -8.58 -25.25 16.88
C ASN A 291 -9.13 -24.12 15.98
N ARG A 292 -8.65 -24.01 14.72
CA ARG A 292 -8.92 -22.85 13.86
C ARG A 292 -10.05 -23.01 12.83
N ARG A 293 -10.70 -24.17 12.78
CA ARG A 293 -11.80 -24.47 11.84
C ARG A 293 -13.15 -23.92 12.36
N ARG A 294 -13.47 -22.64 12.16
CA ARG A 294 -14.86 -22.11 12.28
C ARG A 294 -15.22 -21.21 11.09
N GLN A 295 -16.42 -21.40 10.54
CA GLN A 295 -16.99 -20.71 9.36
C GLN A 295 -17.57 -19.32 9.72
N PRO A 296 -17.68 -18.37 8.78
CA PRO A 296 -18.25 -17.05 9.03
C PRO A 296 -19.78 -17.05 9.10
N GLU A 297 -20.35 -16.27 10.02
CA GLU A 297 -21.79 -16.02 10.17
C GLU A 297 -22.31 -15.03 9.10
N ARG A 298 -23.59 -15.16 8.70
CA ARG A 298 -24.28 -14.18 7.83
C ARG A 298 -24.81 -13.01 8.68
N PHE A 299 -24.90 -11.81 8.11
CA PHE A 299 -25.32 -10.59 8.82
C PHE A 299 -26.45 -9.85 8.08
N SER A 300 -27.12 -8.91 8.76
CA SER A 300 -28.25 -8.12 8.22
C SER A 300 -27.95 -6.62 8.25
N VAL A 301 -28.43 -5.88 7.25
CA VAL A 301 -28.34 -4.41 7.23
C VAL A 301 -29.33 -3.84 8.25
N PRO A 302 -28.91 -2.96 9.18
CA PRO A 302 -29.81 -2.30 10.12
C PRO A 302 -30.63 -1.23 9.39
N VAL A 303 -31.92 -1.48 9.21
CA VAL A 303 -32.83 -0.61 8.44
C VAL A 303 -33.46 0.49 9.30
N GLU A 304 -33.47 0.31 10.61
CA GLU A 304 -34.18 1.17 11.56
C GLU A 304 -33.52 2.55 11.70
N LYS A 305 -32.24 2.66 11.33
CA LYS A 305 -31.46 3.90 11.41
C LYS A 305 -31.56 4.75 10.15
N ILE A 306 -32.11 4.25 9.06
CA ILE A 306 -32.07 4.92 7.76
C ILE A 306 -33.13 6.04 7.70
N ASP A 307 -32.70 7.26 7.41
CA ASP A 307 -33.59 8.42 7.23
C ASP A 307 -33.77 8.71 5.74
N LEU A 308 -34.88 8.19 5.19
CA LEU A 308 -35.28 8.40 3.79
C LEU A 308 -36.09 9.69 3.57
N SER A 309 -36.39 10.45 4.64
CA SER A 309 -37.18 11.69 4.52
C SER A 309 -36.37 12.86 3.92
N ARG A 310 -35.03 12.76 3.95
CA ARG A 310 -34.13 13.75 3.36
C ARG A 310 -33.94 13.50 1.88
N THR A 311 -34.66 14.27 1.07
CA THR A 311 -34.62 14.18 -0.40
C THR A 311 -33.86 15.33 -1.08
N ALA A 312 -33.27 16.26 -0.33
CA ALA A 312 -32.42 17.30 -0.90
C ALA A 312 -30.93 16.95 -0.79
N PRO A 313 -30.08 17.34 -1.76
CA PRO A 313 -28.63 17.24 -1.59
C PRO A 313 -28.13 18.00 -0.36
N VAL A 314 -27.02 17.55 0.21
CA VAL A 314 -26.45 18.07 1.47
C VAL A 314 -25.00 18.49 1.24
N THR A 315 -24.62 19.65 1.76
CA THR A 315 -23.22 20.10 1.82
C THR A 315 -22.41 19.23 2.78
N LEU A 316 -21.21 18.83 2.37
CA LEU A 316 -20.34 17.93 3.13
C LEU A 316 -20.01 18.47 4.54
N SER A 317 -19.76 19.78 4.71
CA SER A 317 -19.52 20.39 6.04
C SER A 317 -20.69 20.29 7.04
N ARG A 318 -21.91 19.97 6.58
CA ARG A 318 -23.07 19.77 7.45
C ARG A 318 -23.21 18.33 7.95
N LEU A 319 -22.46 17.39 7.39
CA LEU A 319 -22.50 15.99 7.80
C LEU A 319 -21.62 15.74 9.02
N ARG A 320 -22.01 14.76 9.83
CA ARG A 320 -21.24 14.24 10.97
C ARG A 320 -21.12 12.73 10.88
N ALA A 321 -20.21 12.15 11.66
CA ALA A 321 -20.03 10.70 11.74
C ALA A 321 -21.35 9.96 12.07
N THR A 322 -22.25 10.58 12.85
CA THR A 322 -23.58 10.05 13.19
C THR A 322 -24.55 9.94 12.02
N ASP A 323 -24.23 10.55 10.86
CA ASP A 323 -25.02 10.42 9.65
C ASP A 323 -24.67 9.17 8.83
N SER A 324 -23.58 8.46 9.20
CA SER A 324 -23.18 7.19 8.59
C SER A 324 -24.28 6.14 8.74
N GLY A 325 -24.67 5.54 7.62
CA GLY A 325 -25.75 4.54 7.56
C GLY A 325 -27.14 5.11 7.80
N ARG A 326 -27.27 6.39 8.17
CA ARG A 326 -28.53 7.10 8.41
C ARG A 326 -28.96 7.92 7.19
N LEU A 327 -28.15 8.90 6.78
CA LEU A 327 -28.44 9.79 5.64
C LEU A 327 -27.64 9.42 4.39
N CYS A 328 -26.40 9.01 4.60
CA CYS A 328 -25.43 8.66 3.57
C CYS A 328 -24.55 7.52 4.07
N GLY A 329 -23.73 6.97 3.18
CA GLY A 329 -22.75 5.98 3.60
C GLY A 329 -21.61 6.60 4.43
N PRO A 330 -20.71 5.75 4.93
CA PRO A 330 -19.63 6.20 5.80
C PRO A 330 -18.58 7.03 5.11
N LYS A 331 -18.34 6.89 3.80
CA LYS A 331 -17.32 7.72 3.15
C LYS A 331 -17.71 9.20 3.22
N ALA A 332 -18.96 9.51 2.90
CA ALA A 332 -19.49 10.86 2.96
C ALA A 332 -19.59 11.36 4.41
N ALA A 333 -20.09 10.55 5.33
CA ALA A 333 -20.22 10.93 6.74
C ALA A 333 -18.86 11.19 7.41
N ASN A 334 -17.89 10.29 7.22
CA ASN A 334 -16.55 10.41 7.81
C ASN A 334 -15.76 11.56 7.17
N LEU A 335 -15.90 11.80 5.86
CA LEU A 335 -15.28 12.95 5.23
C LEU A 335 -15.92 14.28 5.68
N GLY A 336 -17.23 14.28 5.94
CA GLY A 336 -17.94 15.42 6.53
C GLY A 336 -17.48 15.74 7.94
N GLU A 337 -17.33 14.70 8.78
CA GLU A 337 -16.72 14.81 10.11
C GLU A 337 -15.29 15.37 10.01
N LEU A 338 -14.50 14.87 9.06
CA LEU A 338 -13.14 15.34 8.83
C LEU A 338 -13.13 16.81 8.38
N LYS A 339 -14.06 17.24 7.53
CA LYS A 339 -14.22 18.65 7.13
C LYS A 339 -14.59 19.53 8.32
N TYR A 340 -15.41 19.04 9.24
CA TYR A 340 -15.75 19.76 10.46
C TYR A 340 -14.56 19.92 11.40
N LEU A 341 -13.78 18.86 11.61
CA LEU A 341 -12.63 18.86 12.50
C LEU A 341 -11.41 19.59 11.93
N PHE A 342 -11.21 19.50 10.61
CA PHE A 342 -10.05 20.01 9.89
C PHE A 342 -10.46 20.88 8.69
N PRO A 343 -11.16 22.01 8.92
CA PRO A 343 -11.81 22.78 7.85
C PRO A 343 -10.83 23.37 6.83
N ALA A 344 -9.56 23.58 7.23
CA ALA A 344 -8.50 24.10 6.36
C ALA A 344 -7.94 23.04 5.38
N TYR A 345 -7.96 21.76 5.75
CA TYR A 345 -7.33 20.70 4.94
C TYR A 345 -8.30 19.96 4.03
N VAL A 346 -9.61 19.98 4.32
CA VAL A 346 -10.61 19.26 3.51
C VAL A 346 -11.37 20.23 2.62
N GLY A 347 -11.48 19.92 1.33
CA GLY A 347 -12.32 20.68 0.40
C GLY A 347 -13.82 20.52 0.69
N GLU A 348 -14.64 21.45 0.23
CA GLU A 348 -16.10 21.29 0.33
C GLU A 348 -16.60 20.27 -0.71
N GLY A 349 -17.77 19.68 -0.46
CA GLY A 349 -18.37 18.67 -1.34
C GLY A 349 -19.90 18.65 -1.27
N ILE A 350 -20.52 17.93 -2.18
CA ILE A 350 -21.97 17.75 -2.24
C ILE A 350 -22.29 16.26 -2.10
N VAL A 351 -23.27 15.94 -1.26
CA VAL A 351 -23.72 14.58 -1.02
C VAL A 351 -25.18 14.42 -1.43
N LEU A 352 -25.46 13.42 -2.25
CA LEU A 352 -26.81 12.99 -2.61
C LEU A 352 -27.22 11.88 -1.62
N PRO A 353 -28.17 12.14 -0.70
CA PRO A 353 -28.52 11.21 0.37
C PRO A 353 -29.36 10.03 -0.11
N PHE A 354 -29.54 9.03 0.75
CA PHE A 354 -30.36 7.84 0.48
C PHE A 354 -31.81 8.17 0.14
N GLY A 355 -32.41 9.15 0.82
CA GLY A 355 -33.80 9.57 0.56
C GLY A 355 -33.99 10.13 -0.86
N LEU A 356 -33.01 10.87 -1.38
CA LEU A 356 -33.04 11.40 -2.74
C LEU A 356 -32.97 10.29 -3.80
N PHE A 357 -32.15 9.26 -3.58
CA PHE A 357 -32.17 8.06 -4.41
C PHE A 357 -33.50 7.32 -4.31
N ARG A 358 -34.04 7.14 -3.10
CA ARG A 358 -35.33 6.48 -2.85
C ARG A 358 -36.46 7.17 -3.62
N GLU A 359 -36.53 8.50 -3.56
CA GLU A 359 -37.52 9.32 -4.25
C GLU A 359 -37.44 9.15 -5.77
N HIS A 360 -36.24 9.11 -6.33
CA HIS A 360 -36.03 8.84 -7.76
C HIS A 360 -36.51 7.43 -8.16
N MET A 361 -36.33 6.44 -7.27
CA MET A 361 -36.77 5.05 -7.51
C MET A 361 -38.28 4.85 -7.40
N GLU A 362 -39.03 5.80 -6.83
CA GLU A 362 -40.50 5.76 -6.81
C GLU A 362 -41.14 6.16 -8.14
N GLN A 363 -40.35 6.70 -9.08
CA GLN A 363 -40.84 6.99 -10.42
C GLN A 363 -41.32 5.71 -11.14
N PRO A 364 -42.33 5.80 -12.03
CA PRO A 364 -42.74 4.66 -12.85
C PRO A 364 -41.59 4.20 -13.76
N MET A 365 -41.31 2.90 -13.77
CA MET A 365 -40.27 2.32 -14.61
C MET A 365 -40.78 2.11 -16.04
N PRO A 366 -40.14 2.66 -17.09
CA PRO A 366 -40.59 2.50 -18.46
C PRO A 366 -40.74 1.04 -18.88
N GLY A 367 -41.90 0.71 -19.47
CA GLY A 367 -42.21 -0.65 -19.92
C GLY A 367 -42.57 -1.62 -18.79
N GLN A 368 -42.78 -1.14 -17.57
CA GLN A 368 -43.23 -1.92 -16.42
C GLN A 368 -44.46 -1.24 -15.80
N ASN A 369 -45.35 -2.01 -15.16
CA ASN A 369 -46.55 -1.50 -14.46
C ASN A 369 -46.24 -1.18 -12.98
N SER A 370 -45.07 -0.64 -12.67
CA SER A 370 -44.64 -0.34 -11.30
C SER A 370 -43.55 0.70 -11.25
N SER A 371 -43.21 1.14 -10.04
CA SER A 371 -42.00 1.94 -9.82
C SER A 371 -40.72 1.12 -10.05
N TYR A 372 -39.58 1.81 -10.18
CA TYR A 372 -38.26 1.15 -10.19
C TYR A 372 -38.03 0.37 -8.88
N TRP A 373 -38.48 0.92 -7.75
CA TRP A 373 -38.34 0.28 -6.45
C TRP A 373 -39.17 -1.01 -6.33
N ASP A 374 -40.44 -0.97 -6.72
CA ASP A 374 -41.30 -2.16 -6.71
C ASP A 374 -40.78 -3.26 -7.64
N PHE A 375 -40.17 -2.87 -8.77
CA PHE A 375 -39.49 -3.81 -9.65
C PHE A 375 -38.28 -4.45 -8.97
N LEU A 376 -37.44 -3.67 -8.27
CA LEU A 376 -36.30 -4.18 -7.50
C LEU A 376 -36.73 -5.17 -6.42
N VAL A 377 -37.69 -4.80 -5.56
CA VAL A 377 -38.17 -5.64 -4.45
C VAL A 377 -38.70 -6.97 -4.98
N ARG A 378 -39.53 -6.94 -6.05
CA ARG A 378 -40.06 -8.16 -6.66
C ARG A 378 -38.97 -9.02 -7.30
N SER A 379 -37.99 -8.40 -7.94
CA SER A 379 -36.85 -9.12 -8.54
C SER A 379 -36.04 -9.86 -7.47
N LEU A 380 -35.83 -9.24 -6.30
CA LEU A 380 -35.08 -9.84 -5.20
C LEU A 380 -35.87 -10.93 -4.45
N ALA A 381 -37.21 -10.84 -4.44
CA ALA A 381 -38.11 -11.81 -3.79
C ALA A 381 -38.28 -13.14 -4.55
N VAL A 382 -37.77 -13.27 -5.78
CA VAL A 382 -37.79 -14.53 -6.55
C VAL A 382 -37.07 -15.65 -5.75
N PRO A 383 -37.61 -16.87 -5.61
CA PRO A 383 -36.95 -17.97 -4.89
C PRO A 383 -35.57 -18.34 -5.46
N GLY A 384 -34.67 -18.85 -4.61
CA GLY A 384 -33.25 -19.06 -4.91
C GLY A 384 -32.91 -20.00 -6.07
N GLU A 385 -33.86 -20.77 -6.60
CA GLU A 385 -33.65 -21.72 -7.69
C GLU A 385 -33.53 -21.04 -9.08
N ASN A 386 -33.95 -19.77 -9.22
CA ASN A 386 -33.93 -19.02 -10.48
C ASN A 386 -32.92 -17.85 -10.47
N GLU A 387 -31.67 -18.10 -10.07
CA GLU A 387 -30.62 -17.06 -10.02
C GLU A 387 -30.40 -16.35 -11.38
N ALA A 388 -30.45 -17.09 -12.49
CA ALA A 388 -30.29 -16.54 -13.83
C ALA A 388 -31.40 -15.52 -14.20
N GLU A 389 -32.65 -15.79 -13.83
CA GLU A 389 -33.76 -14.87 -14.06
C GLU A 389 -33.60 -13.59 -13.23
N ARG A 390 -33.12 -13.73 -12.00
CA ARG A 390 -32.85 -12.60 -11.12
C ARG A 390 -31.72 -11.71 -11.65
N LEU A 391 -30.62 -12.29 -12.09
CA LEU A 391 -29.51 -11.54 -12.70
C LEU A 391 -29.98 -10.79 -13.96
N LYS A 392 -30.84 -11.42 -14.76
CA LYS A 392 -31.47 -10.76 -15.92
C LYS A 392 -32.34 -9.58 -15.50
N ALA A 393 -33.18 -9.74 -14.49
CA ALA A 393 -34.02 -8.66 -13.95
C ALA A 393 -33.18 -7.50 -13.39
N LEU A 394 -32.11 -7.79 -12.63
CA LEU A 394 -31.19 -6.77 -12.13
C LEU A 394 -30.44 -6.05 -13.26
N SER A 395 -30.08 -6.75 -14.33
CA SER A 395 -29.52 -6.11 -15.52
C SER A 395 -30.52 -5.16 -16.17
N GLN A 396 -31.79 -5.56 -16.31
CA GLN A 396 -32.85 -4.72 -16.83
C GLN A 396 -33.07 -3.47 -15.96
N LEU A 397 -33.10 -3.64 -14.64
CA LEU A 397 -33.23 -2.53 -13.69
C LEU A 397 -32.08 -1.54 -13.86
N ARG A 398 -30.83 -2.01 -13.93
CA ARG A 398 -29.65 -1.14 -14.12
C ARG A 398 -29.75 -0.30 -15.37
N ASP A 399 -30.11 -0.92 -16.49
CA ASP A 399 -30.17 -0.22 -17.77
C ASP A 399 -31.31 0.81 -17.78
N ALA A 400 -32.38 0.55 -17.02
CA ALA A 400 -33.44 1.52 -16.81
C ALA A 400 -33.01 2.67 -15.88
N ILE A 401 -32.27 2.41 -14.80
CA ILE A 401 -31.73 3.46 -13.89
C ILE A 401 -30.79 4.38 -14.67
N ARG A 402 -29.93 3.83 -15.53
CA ARG A 402 -29.01 4.61 -16.37
C ARG A 402 -29.70 5.59 -17.32
N LYS A 403 -30.97 5.35 -17.65
CA LYS A 403 -31.80 6.18 -18.54
C LYS A 403 -32.89 6.94 -17.77
N MET A 404 -32.89 6.85 -16.45
CA MET A 404 -33.93 7.42 -15.61
C MET A 404 -33.97 8.94 -15.75
N PRO A 405 -35.17 9.54 -15.96
CA PRO A 405 -35.32 10.98 -15.87
C PRO A 405 -35.02 11.45 -14.44
N LEU A 406 -34.31 12.57 -14.31
CA LEU A 406 -34.07 13.20 -13.01
C LEU A 406 -35.31 14.00 -12.63
N LEU A 407 -35.65 14.02 -11.35
CA LEU A 407 -36.85 14.70 -10.87
C LEU A 407 -36.80 16.21 -11.15
N PRO A 408 -37.97 16.86 -11.34
CA PRO A 408 -38.03 18.31 -11.57
C PRO A 408 -37.30 19.09 -10.48
N GLY A 409 -36.49 20.07 -10.88
CA GLY A 409 -35.73 20.91 -9.94
C GLY A 409 -34.40 20.30 -9.45
N PHE A 410 -34.14 19.01 -9.71
CA PHE A 410 -32.89 18.37 -9.31
C PHE A 410 -31.66 19.04 -9.95
N GLU A 411 -31.67 19.22 -11.28
CA GLU A 411 -30.54 19.82 -11.99
C GLU A 411 -30.28 21.28 -11.57
N SER A 412 -31.33 22.08 -11.43
CA SER A 412 -31.22 23.47 -10.97
C SER A 412 -30.73 23.58 -9.52
N GLY A 413 -31.18 22.69 -8.64
CA GLY A 413 -30.71 22.66 -7.26
C GLY A 413 -29.25 22.24 -7.17
N LEU A 414 -28.84 21.28 -8.00
CA LEU A 414 -27.43 20.87 -8.09
C LEU A 414 -26.55 21.99 -8.66
N ASP A 415 -27.02 22.70 -9.69
CA ASP A 415 -26.33 23.88 -10.24
C ASP A 415 -26.05 24.95 -9.20
N GLU A 416 -27.06 25.25 -8.37
CA GLU A 416 -26.92 26.23 -7.31
C GLU A 416 -25.88 25.78 -6.27
N LEU A 417 -25.89 24.51 -5.86
CA LEU A 417 -24.89 23.97 -4.94
C LEU A 417 -23.48 23.95 -5.53
N PHE A 418 -23.34 23.66 -6.83
CA PHE A 418 -22.05 23.79 -7.50
C PHE A 418 -21.52 25.23 -7.38
N ARG A 419 -22.40 26.21 -7.61
CA ARG A 419 -22.05 27.63 -7.56
C ARG A 419 -21.69 28.08 -6.14
N THR A 420 -22.47 27.68 -5.14
CA THR A 420 -22.28 28.14 -3.75
C THR A 420 -21.20 27.37 -3.01
N GLU A 421 -21.12 26.06 -3.20
CA GLU A 421 -20.23 25.18 -2.41
C GLU A 421 -18.92 24.87 -3.13
N LEU A 422 -18.94 24.72 -4.46
CA LEU A 422 -17.77 24.29 -5.25
C LEU A 422 -17.11 25.42 -6.05
N GLY A 423 -17.66 26.65 -5.96
CA GLY A 423 -17.05 27.85 -6.54
C GLY A 423 -17.18 27.98 -8.06
N GLY A 424 -18.09 27.26 -8.71
CA GLY A 424 -18.30 27.35 -10.16
C GLY A 424 -19.57 26.63 -10.63
N MET A 425 -19.93 26.76 -11.90
CA MET A 425 -21.15 26.10 -12.41
C MET A 425 -20.93 24.61 -12.70
N MET A 426 -21.99 23.81 -12.62
CA MET A 426 -21.95 22.42 -13.09
C MET A 426 -21.61 22.41 -14.59
N GLY A 427 -20.60 21.64 -14.99
CA GLY A 427 -20.03 21.68 -16.34
C GLY A 427 -18.69 22.42 -16.43
N THR A 428 -18.27 23.13 -15.38
CA THR A 428 -17.02 23.92 -15.35
C THR A 428 -16.04 23.43 -14.29
N VAL A 429 -16.54 23.02 -13.12
CA VAL A 429 -15.73 22.46 -12.04
C VAL A 429 -15.60 20.95 -12.26
N PRO A 430 -14.39 20.42 -12.44
CA PRO A 430 -14.19 18.98 -12.47
C PRO A 430 -14.46 18.35 -11.09
N VAL A 431 -15.15 17.22 -11.06
CA VAL A 431 -15.48 16.49 -9.84
C VAL A 431 -15.22 14.99 -9.92
N PHE A 432 -14.96 14.39 -8.78
CA PHE A 432 -15.05 12.95 -8.56
C PHE A 432 -16.48 12.60 -8.15
N ILE A 433 -17.00 11.52 -8.72
CA ILE A 433 -18.30 10.95 -8.37
C ILE A 433 -18.01 9.61 -7.68
N ARG A 434 -18.17 9.56 -6.36
CA ARG A 434 -17.86 8.38 -5.56
C ARG A 434 -19.15 7.70 -5.09
N SER A 435 -19.24 6.39 -5.31
CA SER A 435 -20.30 5.59 -4.69
C SER A 435 -20.01 5.37 -3.21
N ASP A 436 -21.08 5.45 -2.44
CA ASP A 436 -21.08 5.21 -1.00
C ASP A 436 -22.42 4.54 -0.63
N THR A 437 -22.43 3.61 0.33
CA THR A 437 -23.65 2.85 0.66
C THR A 437 -23.83 2.71 2.16
N ASN A 438 -25.05 2.44 2.63
CA ASN A 438 -25.38 2.20 4.04
C ASN A 438 -24.76 0.92 4.64
N MET A 439 -23.89 0.24 3.90
CA MET A 439 -23.34 -1.07 4.20
C MET A 439 -21.84 -1.08 4.46
N GLU A 440 -21.12 0.00 4.17
CA GLU A 440 -19.66 -0.05 4.11
C GLU A 440 -18.97 -0.11 5.48
N ASP A 441 -19.68 0.19 6.58
CA ASP A 441 -19.17 0.17 7.97
C ASP A 441 -19.28 -1.21 8.64
N ILE A 442 -19.80 -2.23 7.97
CA ILE A 442 -19.95 -3.56 8.57
C ILE A 442 -18.57 -4.23 8.63
N SER A 443 -18.16 -4.70 9.81
CA SER A 443 -16.82 -5.24 10.11
C SER A 443 -16.34 -6.35 9.16
N GLU A 444 -17.27 -7.07 8.55
CA GLU A 444 -17.04 -8.17 7.60
C GLU A 444 -17.07 -7.74 6.12
N PHE A 445 -17.33 -6.45 5.84
CA PHE A 445 -17.41 -5.90 4.48
C PHE A 445 -16.09 -5.26 4.04
N THR A 446 -15.55 -5.71 2.90
CA THR A 446 -14.50 -4.99 2.17
C THR A 446 -15.04 -4.62 0.79
N GLY A 447 -15.31 -3.33 0.56
CA GLY A 447 -15.91 -2.82 -0.67
C GLY A 447 -14.98 -2.76 -1.89
N ALA A 448 -13.79 -3.38 -1.81
CA ALA A 448 -12.78 -3.33 -2.86
C ALA A 448 -13.32 -3.93 -4.17
N GLY A 449 -13.34 -3.11 -5.23
CA GLY A 449 -13.84 -3.50 -6.55
C GLY A 449 -15.36 -3.69 -6.66
N LEU A 450 -16.15 -3.27 -5.66
CA LEU A 450 -17.63 -3.31 -5.68
C LEU A 450 -18.28 -1.94 -5.85
N ASN A 451 -17.50 -0.88 -5.66
CA ASN A 451 -17.92 0.52 -5.69
C ASN A 451 -17.47 1.21 -6.98
N LEU A 452 -18.36 2.01 -7.58
CA LEU A 452 -18.05 2.78 -8.78
C LEU A 452 -17.50 4.14 -8.36
N THR A 453 -16.32 4.48 -8.86
CA THR A 453 -15.78 5.84 -8.80
C THR A 453 -15.58 6.34 -10.23
N VAL A 454 -16.17 7.49 -10.56
CA VAL A 454 -15.94 8.17 -11.82
C VAL A 454 -15.00 9.35 -11.56
N PHE A 455 -13.87 9.36 -12.26
CA PHE A 455 -12.76 10.27 -11.99
C PHE A 455 -12.83 11.54 -12.85
N ASN A 456 -12.56 12.69 -12.23
CA ASN A 456 -12.31 13.98 -12.90
C ASN A 456 -13.31 14.32 -14.02
N VAL A 457 -14.61 14.28 -13.69
CA VAL A 457 -15.70 14.57 -14.63
C VAL A 457 -15.98 16.07 -14.62
N ARG A 458 -15.78 16.73 -15.77
CA ARG A 458 -16.12 18.14 -15.95
C ARG A 458 -17.44 18.33 -16.70
N ASP A 459 -17.67 17.57 -17.76
CA ASP A 459 -18.85 17.75 -18.62
C ASP A 459 -20.16 17.51 -17.86
N ARG A 460 -21.14 18.39 -18.09
CA ARG A 460 -22.45 18.34 -17.41
C ARG A 460 -23.19 17.04 -17.69
N LYS A 461 -23.25 16.59 -18.96
CA LYS A 461 -24.00 15.38 -19.32
C LYS A 461 -23.32 14.14 -18.73
N ALA A 462 -21.99 14.08 -18.80
CA ALA A 462 -21.20 13.03 -18.19
C ALA A 462 -21.39 12.98 -16.66
N LEU A 463 -21.50 14.13 -15.99
CA LEU A 463 -21.73 14.19 -14.56
C LEU A 463 -23.09 13.61 -14.17
N LEU A 464 -24.16 14.07 -14.83
CA LEU A 464 -25.50 13.55 -14.59
C LEU A 464 -25.61 12.06 -14.93
N GLN A 465 -24.90 11.60 -15.96
CA GLN A 465 -24.80 10.18 -16.27
C GLN A 465 -24.06 9.40 -15.17
N GLY A 466 -22.95 9.93 -14.68
CA GLY A 466 -22.16 9.33 -13.61
C GLY A 466 -22.96 9.15 -12.31
N ILE A 467 -23.84 10.09 -11.97
CA ILE A 467 -24.78 9.94 -10.84
C ILE A 467 -25.69 8.72 -11.05
N ARG A 468 -26.29 8.58 -12.24
CA ARG A 468 -27.14 7.43 -12.58
C ARG A 468 -26.35 6.12 -12.58
N ASP A 469 -25.12 6.14 -13.06
CA ASP A 469 -24.24 4.97 -13.09
C ASP A 469 -23.88 4.52 -11.67
N VAL A 470 -23.64 5.46 -10.75
CA VAL A 470 -23.44 5.16 -9.33
C VAL A 470 -24.71 4.59 -8.70
N TRP A 471 -25.88 5.16 -8.95
CA TRP A 471 -27.15 4.59 -8.48
C TRP A 471 -27.43 3.19 -9.03
N ALA A 472 -26.95 2.87 -10.23
CA ALA A 472 -27.07 1.55 -10.83
C ALA A 472 -26.02 0.54 -10.33
N SER A 473 -24.87 1.00 -9.81
CA SER A 473 -23.72 0.14 -9.52
C SER A 473 -23.98 -0.99 -8.49
N PRO A 474 -24.81 -0.80 -7.45
CA PRO A 474 -25.13 -1.87 -6.51
C PRO A 474 -25.76 -3.08 -7.20
N TYR A 475 -26.49 -2.89 -8.28
CA TYR A 475 -27.25 -3.98 -8.91
C TYR A 475 -26.44 -4.76 -9.95
N SER A 476 -25.12 -4.55 -10.02
CA SER A 476 -24.23 -5.35 -10.89
C SER A 476 -24.15 -6.79 -10.41
N GLU A 477 -23.91 -7.73 -11.32
CA GLU A 477 -23.83 -9.16 -11.01
C GLU A 477 -22.82 -9.46 -9.90
N ARG A 478 -21.59 -8.93 -10.02
CA ARG A 478 -20.53 -9.09 -9.01
C ARG A 478 -20.95 -8.55 -7.64
N SER A 479 -21.58 -7.38 -7.60
CA SER A 479 -22.04 -6.75 -6.36
C SER A 479 -23.20 -7.54 -5.73
N TYR A 480 -24.13 -8.02 -6.56
CA TYR A 480 -25.27 -8.82 -6.13
C TYR A 480 -24.87 -10.21 -5.59
N LEU A 481 -24.09 -10.98 -6.35
CA LEU A 481 -23.66 -12.33 -5.95
C LEU A 481 -22.86 -12.30 -4.65
N TRP A 482 -22.04 -11.27 -4.47
CA TRP A 482 -21.34 -11.06 -3.21
C TRP A 482 -22.33 -10.85 -2.06
N ARG A 483 -23.31 -9.96 -2.24
CA ARG A 483 -24.30 -9.64 -1.19
C ARG A 483 -25.18 -10.82 -0.81
N GLN A 484 -25.65 -11.62 -1.76
CA GLN A 484 -26.44 -12.82 -1.47
C GLN A 484 -25.71 -13.82 -0.56
N LYS A 485 -24.39 -13.89 -0.67
CA LYS A 485 -23.59 -14.81 0.13
C LYS A 485 -23.57 -14.44 1.62
N TYR A 486 -23.69 -13.15 1.94
CA TYR A 486 -23.44 -12.62 3.27
C TYR A 486 -24.64 -11.92 3.92
N LEU A 487 -25.63 -11.46 3.14
CA LEU A 487 -26.79 -10.72 3.63
C LEU A 487 -28.07 -11.53 3.67
N SER A 488 -28.88 -11.28 4.70
CA SER A 488 -30.25 -11.77 4.80
C SER A 488 -31.30 -10.84 4.19
N ASN A 489 -30.99 -9.55 3.94
CA ASN A 489 -31.92 -8.52 3.44
C ASN A 489 -31.32 -7.62 2.33
N PRO A 490 -30.95 -8.18 1.17
CA PRO A 490 -30.22 -7.48 0.10
C PRO A 490 -30.97 -6.32 -0.58
N GLU A 491 -32.27 -6.18 -0.37
CA GLU A 491 -33.11 -5.11 -0.90
C GLU A 491 -32.91 -3.76 -0.18
N ASN A 492 -32.37 -3.77 1.04
CA ASN A 492 -32.22 -2.57 1.87
C ASN A 492 -30.85 -1.88 1.68
N VAL A 493 -30.33 -1.92 0.47
CA VAL A 493 -29.06 -1.27 0.10
C VAL A 493 -29.35 0.03 -0.61
N TYR A 494 -28.99 1.13 0.04
CA TYR A 494 -29.20 2.48 -0.47
C TYR A 494 -27.85 3.09 -0.85
N PRO A 495 -27.64 3.45 -2.13
CA PRO A 495 -26.50 4.25 -2.54
C PRO A 495 -26.73 5.73 -2.23
N SER A 496 -25.70 6.36 -1.69
CA SER A 496 -25.49 7.81 -1.71
C SER A 496 -24.39 8.15 -2.70
N VAL A 497 -24.40 9.38 -3.20
CA VAL A 497 -23.37 9.86 -4.14
C VAL A 497 -22.59 10.99 -3.50
N LEU A 498 -21.28 10.89 -3.47
CA LEU A 498 -20.39 11.93 -3.00
C LEU A 498 -19.72 12.60 -4.20
N LEU A 499 -20.01 13.89 -4.40
CA LEU A 499 -19.43 14.77 -5.40
C LEU A 499 -18.36 15.64 -4.76
N LEU A 500 -17.10 15.43 -5.16
CA LEU A 500 -15.95 16.17 -4.63
C LEU A 500 -15.24 16.92 -5.75
N PRO A 501 -14.89 18.19 -5.59
CA PRO A 501 -13.98 18.88 -6.50
C PRO A 501 -12.71 18.08 -6.72
N THR A 502 -12.27 18.01 -7.96
CA THR A 502 -11.01 17.37 -8.31
C THR A 502 -9.84 18.14 -7.71
N VAL A 503 -9.04 17.44 -6.89
CA VAL A 503 -7.79 17.97 -6.34
C VAL A 503 -6.62 17.40 -7.14
N ASN A 504 -6.04 18.21 -8.03
CA ASN A 504 -4.87 17.82 -8.85
C ASN A 504 -3.56 17.94 -8.04
N VAL A 505 -3.45 17.15 -6.98
CA VAL A 505 -2.27 17.08 -6.12
C VAL A 505 -1.01 16.74 -6.92
N GLU A 506 0.10 17.34 -6.50
CA GLU A 506 1.43 17.12 -7.08
C GLU A 506 2.07 15.84 -6.56
N ARG A 507 1.70 15.46 -5.34
CA ARG A 507 2.13 14.26 -4.62
C ARG A 507 1.04 13.85 -3.63
N SER A 508 0.81 12.56 -3.48
CA SER A 508 -0.20 12.01 -2.57
C SER A 508 0.25 10.71 -1.95
N GLY A 509 -0.30 10.38 -0.79
CA GLY A 509 0.20 9.30 0.03
C GLY A 509 -0.58 9.06 1.29
N VAL A 510 -0.01 8.18 2.11
CA VAL A 510 -0.55 7.75 3.38
C VAL A 510 0.44 8.05 4.49
N VAL A 511 -0.08 8.56 5.60
CA VAL A 511 0.68 8.80 6.84
C VAL A 511 0.06 7.97 7.95
N ILE A 512 0.86 7.10 8.56
CA ILE A 512 0.49 6.36 9.77
C ILE A 512 1.16 7.03 10.97
N THR A 513 0.37 7.37 11.98
CA THR A 513 0.86 8.03 13.21
C THR A 513 1.57 7.05 14.18
N HIS A 514 2.24 6.04 13.63
CA HIS A 514 3.04 5.01 14.30
C HIS A 514 4.23 4.64 13.42
N GLY A 515 5.38 4.34 14.01
CA GLY A 515 6.54 3.82 13.27
C GLY A 515 6.37 2.34 12.97
N ILE A 516 5.89 1.99 11.77
CA ILE A 516 5.65 0.59 11.36
C ILE A 516 6.94 -0.24 11.42
N ALA A 517 8.05 0.34 10.97
CA ALA A 517 9.35 -0.34 10.90
C ALA A 517 10.10 -0.35 12.24
N SER A 518 9.93 0.67 13.10
CA SER A 518 10.59 0.78 14.41
C SER A 518 9.75 0.24 15.57
N ASP A 519 8.47 -0.02 15.31
CA ASP A 519 7.42 -0.33 16.29
C ASP A 519 7.32 0.71 17.44
N GLN A 520 7.64 1.99 17.15
CA GLN A 520 7.57 3.07 18.13
C GLN A 520 6.28 3.89 17.98
N PRO A 521 5.46 4.03 19.04
CA PRO A 521 4.24 4.83 19.03
C PRO A 521 4.41 6.29 18.63
N GLU A 522 5.56 6.88 18.96
CA GLU A 522 5.81 8.29 18.72
C GLU A 522 6.31 8.59 17.30
N ASP A 523 6.91 7.58 16.65
CA ASP A 523 7.38 7.70 15.26
C ASP A 523 6.19 7.76 14.28
N ILE A 524 6.47 8.22 13.07
CA ILE A 524 5.49 8.37 11.98
C ILE A 524 6.01 7.63 10.76
N THR A 525 5.13 6.91 10.06
CA THR A 525 5.45 6.32 8.76
C THR A 525 4.74 7.11 7.68
N ALA A 526 5.48 7.70 6.73
CA ALA A 526 4.92 8.47 5.63
C ALA A 526 5.31 7.84 4.30
N ALA A 527 4.34 7.54 3.44
CA ALA A 527 4.57 6.87 2.16
C ALA A 527 3.81 7.59 1.04
N PHE A 528 4.54 8.14 0.07
CA PHE A 528 4.03 9.07 -0.94
C PHE A 528 4.53 8.72 -2.36
N SER A 529 3.67 9.00 -3.33
CA SER A 529 3.98 8.93 -4.76
C SER A 529 3.65 10.28 -5.40
N LEU A 530 4.18 10.52 -6.61
CA LEU A 530 3.85 11.72 -7.38
C LEU A 530 2.41 11.63 -7.91
N GLY A 531 1.77 12.78 -8.11
CA GLY A 531 0.45 12.89 -8.68
C GLY A 531 -0.68 12.34 -7.81
N ALA A 532 -1.82 12.06 -8.45
CA ALA A 532 -3.01 11.47 -7.84
C ALA A 532 -3.00 9.93 -7.91
N GLY A 533 -3.69 9.28 -6.97
CA GLY A 533 -3.77 7.80 -6.87
C GLY A 533 -2.91 7.22 -5.75
N GLY A 534 -1.92 7.97 -5.28
CA GLY A 534 -1.16 7.71 -4.05
C GLY A 534 -0.40 6.39 -4.00
N ALA A 535 0.21 6.15 -2.84
CA ALA A 535 1.04 4.99 -2.51
C ALA A 535 0.26 3.65 -2.38
N VAL A 536 -1.06 3.65 -2.63
CA VAL A 536 -1.96 2.64 -2.07
C VAL A 536 -2.11 1.40 -2.98
N GLU A 537 -1.87 1.55 -4.28
CA GLU A 537 -2.10 0.53 -5.32
C GLU A 537 -0.90 -0.44 -5.55
N GLY A 538 -0.16 -0.80 -4.50
CA GLY A 538 0.96 -1.77 -4.60
C GLY A 538 2.18 -1.27 -5.37
N GLN A 539 2.18 0.00 -5.79
CA GLN A 539 3.32 0.67 -6.44
C GLN A 539 4.41 0.98 -5.41
N THR A 540 5.66 1.09 -5.87
CA THR A 540 6.80 1.41 -4.99
C THR A 540 6.81 2.92 -4.72
N SER A 541 6.11 3.33 -3.66
CA SER A 541 6.11 4.70 -3.16
C SER A 541 7.39 5.05 -2.41
N GLU A 542 7.69 6.34 -2.33
CA GLU A 542 8.72 6.85 -1.43
C GLU A 542 8.23 6.79 0.02
N THR A 543 8.94 6.07 0.88
CA THR A 543 8.52 5.81 2.26
C THR A 543 9.60 6.26 3.25
N TYR A 544 9.20 7.08 4.22
CA TYR A 544 10.00 7.54 5.33
C TYR A 544 9.51 6.95 6.66
N LEU A 545 10.47 6.61 7.53
CA LEU A 545 10.27 6.52 8.97
C LEU A 545 10.74 7.82 9.60
N MET A 546 9.78 8.62 10.04
CA MET A 546 10.02 9.93 10.66
C MET A 546 10.09 9.74 12.17
N ARG A 547 11.30 9.79 12.73
CA ARG A 547 11.52 9.45 14.14
C ARG A 547 11.14 10.59 15.07
N ALA A 548 10.57 10.29 16.23
CA ALA A 548 10.30 11.31 17.25
C ALA A 548 11.60 11.93 17.79
N GLY A 549 12.67 11.13 17.86
CA GLY A 549 14.02 11.57 18.19
C GLY A 549 15.03 11.19 17.10
N GLY A 550 15.94 12.11 16.76
CA GLY A 550 16.97 11.89 15.75
C GLY A 550 16.55 12.29 14.33
N ARG A 551 17.25 11.76 13.31
CA ARG A 551 17.01 12.07 11.89
C ARG A 551 15.95 11.15 11.27
N ASP A 552 15.18 11.67 10.33
CA ASP A 552 14.26 10.88 9.50
C ASP A 552 15.05 9.89 8.65
N LEU A 553 14.45 8.72 8.42
CA LEU A 553 15.06 7.64 7.67
C LEU A 553 14.26 7.34 6.42
N LEU A 554 14.87 7.48 5.26
CA LEU A 554 14.31 6.96 4.02
C LEU A 554 14.34 5.42 4.10
N LEU A 555 13.19 4.78 3.96
CA LEU A 555 13.09 3.31 3.91
C LEU A 555 13.13 2.81 2.47
N THR A 556 12.43 3.49 1.58
CA THR A 556 12.31 3.11 0.17
C THR A 556 12.11 4.37 -0.68
N PRO A 557 12.88 4.63 -1.74
CA PRO A 557 12.60 5.69 -2.71
C PRO A 557 11.52 5.25 -3.70
N SER A 558 10.84 6.21 -4.33
CA SER A 558 9.91 5.85 -5.41
C SER A 558 10.66 5.31 -6.63
N ARG A 559 10.03 4.34 -7.31
CA ARG A 559 10.52 3.76 -8.58
C ARG A 559 9.48 3.84 -9.70
N GLU A 560 8.47 4.68 -9.53
CA GLU A 560 7.42 4.90 -10.51
C GLU A 560 7.88 5.83 -11.64
N ARG A 561 8.00 5.31 -12.87
CA ARG A 561 8.35 6.12 -14.07
C ARG A 561 7.23 7.03 -14.56
N TRP A 562 6.00 6.77 -14.13
CA TRP A 562 4.82 7.48 -14.58
C TRP A 562 3.92 7.74 -13.39
N HIS A 563 3.34 8.93 -13.34
CA HIS A 563 2.32 9.29 -12.37
C HIS A 563 1.12 9.94 -13.05
N ILE A 564 -0.02 9.97 -12.34
CA ILE A 564 -1.27 10.52 -12.87
C ILE A 564 -1.42 11.98 -12.46
N ARG A 565 -1.71 12.84 -13.43
CA ARG A 565 -2.20 14.21 -13.21
C ARG A 565 -3.65 14.33 -13.65
N LEU A 566 -4.37 15.21 -12.99
CA LEU A 566 -5.80 15.44 -13.20
C LEU A 566 -5.98 16.83 -13.82
N PRO A 567 -6.05 16.93 -15.15
CA PRO A 567 -6.09 18.23 -15.80
C PRO A 567 -7.45 18.90 -15.62
N PRO A 568 -7.52 20.25 -15.65
CA PRO A 568 -8.74 21.01 -15.39
C PRO A 568 -9.85 20.76 -16.43
N GLU A 569 -9.51 20.26 -17.61
CA GLU A 569 -10.48 19.89 -18.66
C GLU A 569 -11.25 18.58 -18.41
N GLY A 570 -10.85 17.81 -17.39
CA GLY A 570 -11.40 16.50 -17.06
C GLY A 570 -10.53 15.33 -17.53
N GLY A 571 -10.81 14.13 -17.04
CA GLY A 571 -10.06 12.90 -17.37
C GLY A 571 -8.74 12.75 -16.60
N SER A 572 -7.77 12.03 -17.15
CA SER A 572 -6.47 11.84 -16.50
C SER A 572 -5.35 11.82 -17.53
N ALA A 573 -4.18 12.32 -17.12
CA ALA A 573 -2.97 12.35 -17.94
C ALA A 573 -1.86 11.59 -17.23
N LYS A 574 -1.14 10.72 -17.96
CA LYS A 574 0.08 10.10 -17.45
C LYS A 574 1.27 10.99 -17.77
N VAL A 575 2.04 11.34 -16.73
CA VAL A 575 3.22 12.20 -16.83
C VAL A 575 4.45 11.42 -16.37
N ARG A 576 5.58 11.63 -17.04
CA ARG A 576 6.82 10.93 -16.72
C ARG A 576 7.45 11.49 -15.44
N SER A 577 7.88 10.58 -14.56
CA SER A 577 8.68 10.88 -13.37
C SER A 577 10.16 10.68 -13.69
N LEU A 578 11.01 11.61 -13.21
CA LEU A 578 12.44 11.59 -13.50
C LEU A 578 13.31 11.00 -12.38
N LEU A 579 12.73 10.71 -11.20
CA LEU A 579 13.37 10.11 -10.02
C LEU A 579 14.56 10.90 -9.41
N HIS A 580 15.08 11.92 -10.08
CA HIS A 580 16.21 12.76 -9.67
C HIS A 580 15.98 13.66 -8.44
N ARG A 581 14.79 13.61 -7.82
CA ARG A 581 14.42 14.37 -6.61
C ARG A 581 13.55 13.49 -5.73
N PRO A 582 13.56 13.70 -4.40
CA PRO A 582 12.61 13.05 -3.53
C PRO A 582 11.18 13.50 -3.87
N VAL A 583 10.21 12.62 -3.60
CA VAL A 583 8.79 12.96 -3.67
C VAL A 583 8.45 13.98 -2.59
N LEU A 584 8.93 13.76 -1.36
CA LEU A 584 8.75 14.67 -0.23
C LEU A 584 10.00 15.52 0.01
N SER A 585 9.80 16.83 0.08
CA SER A 585 10.79 17.79 0.56
C SER A 585 10.88 17.79 2.09
N GLY A 586 11.94 18.40 2.64
CA GLY A 586 12.06 18.59 4.08
C GLY A 586 10.93 19.44 4.69
N ASP A 587 10.38 20.40 3.94
CA ASP A 587 9.22 21.19 4.38
C ASP A 587 7.94 20.35 4.45
N ASP A 588 7.74 19.43 3.49
CA ASP A 588 6.60 18.51 3.52
C ASP A 588 6.64 17.61 4.76
N LEU A 589 7.82 17.08 5.10
CA LEU A 589 8.02 16.27 6.30
C LEU A 589 7.68 17.06 7.57
N LEU A 590 8.04 18.34 7.65
CA LEU A 590 7.65 19.21 8.77
C LEU A 590 6.13 19.45 8.82
N LYS A 591 5.49 19.72 7.68
CA LYS A 591 4.03 19.89 7.59
C LYS A 591 3.28 18.61 8.00
N ILE A 592 3.78 17.44 7.61
CA ILE A 592 3.24 16.14 8.03
C ILE A 592 3.34 16.00 9.56
N ARG A 593 4.47 16.35 10.20
CA ARG A 593 4.60 16.30 11.67
C ARG A 593 3.58 17.19 12.37
N ASN A 594 3.39 18.40 11.88
CA ASN A 594 2.43 19.35 12.44
C ASN A 594 0.99 18.82 12.32
N LEU A 595 0.62 18.28 11.15
CA LEU A 595 -0.66 17.62 10.94
C LEU A 595 -0.85 16.45 11.90
N VAL A 596 0.14 15.56 12.05
CA VAL A 596 0.05 14.40 12.95
C VAL A 596 -0.12 14.84 14.41
N ALA A 597 0.58 15.88 14.84
CA ALA A 597 0.41 16.45 16.18
C ALA A 597 -1.03 16.98 16.39
N GLU A 598 -1.60 17.62 15.37
CA GLU A 598 -2.98 18.09 15.40
C GLU A 598 -3.98 16.92 15.45
N VAL A 599 -3.78 15.89 14.64
CA VAL A 599 -4.59 14.67 14.60
C VAL A 599 -4.57 13.94 15.95
N ARG A 600 -3.37 13.74 16.54
CA ARG A 600 -3.20 13.12 17.87
C ARG A 600 -3.90 13.92 18.98
N ARG A 601 -4.06 15.24 18.81
CA ARG A 601 -4.74 16.11 19.78
C ARG A 601 -6.26 16.09 19.61
N ILE A 602 -6.78 16.11 18.38
CA ILE A 602 -8.20 16.29 18.10
C ILE A 602 -8.97 14.97 18.16
N LEU A 603 -8.47 13.92 17.49
CA LEU A 603 -9.27 12.70 17.25
C LEU A 603 -9.62 11.86 18.50
N PRO A 604 -8.75 11.72 19.52
CA PRO A 604 -9.08 10.90 20.69
C PRO A 604 -10.28 11.36 21.54
N GLY A 605 -10.88 12.51 21.21
CA GLY A 605 -12.11 13.03 21.83
C GLY A 605 -13.31 13.12 20.89
N THR A 606 -13.19 12.65 19.65
CA THR A 606 -14.26 12.72 18.65
C THR A 606 -15.25 11.56 18.81
N PRO A 607 -16.58 11.80 18.77
CA PRO A 607 -17.58 10.74 18.79
C PRO A 607 -17.34 9.69 17.70
N GLY A 608 -17.33 8.40 18.08
CA GLY A 608 -17.10 7.29 17.14
C GLY A 608 -15.63 6.87 16.96
N ILE A 609 -14.67 7.57 17.58
CA ILE A 609 -13.27 7.17 17.62
C ILE A 609 -12.96 6.58 19.00
N GLU A 610 -12.65 5.28 19.03
CA GLU A 610 -12.22 4.61 20.26
C GLU A 610 -10.70 4.70 20.43
N GLY A 611 -10.26 5.45 21.44
CA GLY A 611 -8.86 5.47 21.89
C GLY A 611 -7.98 6.59 21.31
N HIS A 612 -6.70 6.59 21.71
CA HIS A 612 -5.74 7.66 21.43
C HIS A 612 -4.93 7.48 20.12
N GLY A 613 -5.34 6.55 19.25
CA GLY A 613 -4.60 6.16 18.06
C GLY A 613 -3.89 4.81 18.21
N PRO A 614 -3.10 4.39 17.20
CA PRO A 614 -2.65 5.17 16.03
C PRO A 614 -3.72 5.42 14.96
N PHE A 615 -3.45 6.35 14.04
CA PHE A 615 -4.33 6.73 12.92
C PHE A 615 -3.63 6.54 11.57
N ASP A 616 -4.45 6.24 10.56
CA ASP A 616 -4.11 6.11 9.14
C ASP A 616 -4.73 7.31 8.40
N ILE A 617 -3.89 8.13 7.77
CA ILE A 617 -4.24 9.42 7.16
C ILE A 617 -3.92 9.36 5.66
N GLU A 618 -4.94 9.48 4.80
CA GLU A 618 -4.76 9.66 3.37
C GLU A 618 -4.76 11.16 3.02
N MET A 619 -3.71 11.62 2.34
CA MET A 619 -3.52 13.04 2.05
C MET A 619 -2.71 13.28 0.77
N GLY A 620 -2.67 14.53 0.32
CA GLY A 620 -1.75 14.97 -0.71
C GLY A 620 -1.41 16.45 -0.60
N PHE A 621 -0.48 16.91 -1.43
CA PHE A 621 -0.07 18.31 -1.49
C PHE A 621 -0.55 18.94 -2.79
N LEU A 622 -1.18 20.11 -2.68
CA LEU A 622 -1.57 20.95 -3.81
C LEU A 622 -1.01 22.35 -3.55
N ALA A 623 -0.11 22.81 -4.42
CA ALA A 623 0.60 24.07 -4.25
C ALA A 623 1.26 24.17 -2.85
N ASP A 624 1.98 23.11 -2.49
CA ASP A 624 2.66 22.92 -1.20
C ASP A 624 1.76 22.95 0.05
N GLU A 625 0.43 22.96 -0.11
CA GLU A 625 -0.54 22.89 0.98
C GLU A 625 -1.16 21.50 1.11
N ILE A 626 -1.36 21.05 2.35
CA ILE A 626 -1.97 19.75 2.65
C ILE A 626 -3.44 19.74 2.24
N ARG A 627 -3.86 18.63 1.64
CA ARG A 627 -5.26 18.25 1.44
C ARG A 627 -5.51 16.87 2.04
N LEU A 628 -6.47 16.80 2.96
CA LEU A 628 -6.87 15.56 3.60
C LEU A 628 -8.00 14.88 2.80
N PHE A 629 -7.86 13.58 2.59
CA PHE A 629 -8.84 12.77 1.86
C PHE A 629 -9.56 11.76 2.77
N GLN A 630 -8.86 11.25 3.79
CA GLN A 630 -9.43 10.34 4.77
C GLN A 630 -8.57 10.32 6.03
N VAL A 631 -9.21 10.14 7.19
CA VAL A 631 -8.52 9.73 8.42
C VAL A 631 -9.34 8.65 9.09
N ARG A 632 -8.68 7.57 9.54
CA ARG A 632 -9.31 6.46 10.26
C ARG A 632 -8.39 5.91 11.35
N PRO A 633 -8.92 5.26 12.38
CA PRO A 633 -8.10 4.49 13.31
C PRO A 633 -7.26 3.44 12.56
N PHE A 634 -5.98 3.34 12.90
CA PHE A 634 -5.08 2.32 12.38
C PHE A 634 -5.16 1.08 13.29
N MET A 635 -5.75 0.01 12.74
CA MET A 635 -6.11 -1.19 13.50
C MET A 635 -5.10 -2.31 13.31
N GLU A 636 -4.21 -2.54 14.27
CA GLU A 636 -3.31 -3.70 14.22
C GLU A 636 -3.88 -4.90 14.99
N ASN A 637 -3.76 -6.11 14.44
CA ASN A 637 -4.13 -7.32 15.16
C ASN A 637 -3.11 -7.65 16.26
N ARG A 638 -3.21 -6.95 17.40
CA ARG A 638 -2.39 -7.21 18.59
C ARG A 638 -2.67 -8.57 19.23
N ARG A 639 -3.76 -9.27 18.86
CA ARG A 639 -4.02 -10.64 19.36
C ARG A 639 -3.05 -11.65 18.75
N ALA A 640 -2.69 -11.49 17.48
CA ALA A 640 -1.68 -12.33 16.83
C ALA A 640 -0.33 -12.20 17.56
N ALA A 641 0.19 -10.98 17.75
CA ALA A 641 1.44 -10.74 18.47
C ALA A 641 1.44 -11.23 19.94
N ARG A 642 0.26 -11.35 20.56
CA ARG A 642 0.08 -11.87 21.93
C ARG A 642 -0.07 -13.39 22.02
N MET A 643 -0.04 -14.12 20.91
CA MET A 643 -0.09 -15.58 20.93
C MET A 643 1.16 -16.11 21.65
N ASN A 644 0.97 -16.94 22.69
CA ASN A 644 2.07 -17.51 23.48
C ASN A 644 3.14 -18.17 22.62
N TYR A 645 2.76 -18.86 21.53
CA TYR A 645 3.70 -19.47 20.59
C TYR A 645 4.60 -18.43 19.91
N LEU A 646 4.06 -17.30 19.46
CA LEU A 646 4.83 -16.22 18.83
C LEU A 646 5.68 -15.45 19.85
N GLN A 647 5.22 -15.32 21.09
CA GLN A 647 6.02 -14.74 22.17
C GLN A 647 7.19 -15.65 22.57
N GLU A 648 6.99 -16.96 22.57
CA GLU A 648 8.05 -17.94 22.83
C GLU A 648 9.11 -17.90 21.73
N MET A 649 8.68 -17.75 20.46
CA MET A 649 9.60 -17.46 19.35
C MET A 649 10.46 -16.22 19.64
N ASP A 650 9.95 -15.21 20.34
CA ASP A 650 10.66 -13.96 20.62
C ASP A 650 11.45 -13.96 21.94
N ARG A 651 11.16 -14.89 22.86
CA ARG A 651 11.71 -14.98 24.23
C ARG A 651 13.11 -15.59 24.31
N GLN A 652 13.52 -16.39 23.34
CA GLN A 652 14.79 -17.12 23.34
C GLN A 652 16.03 -16.24 23.07
N HIS A 653 15.96 -14.92 23.30
CA HIS A 653 16.92 -13.97 22.73
C HIS A 653 17.44 -12.95 23.74
N THR A 654 18.76 -12.92 23.92
CA THR A 654 19.50 -11.87 24.63
C THR A 654 20.38 -11.13 23.64
N ALA A 655 19.88 -10.05 23.05
CA ALA A 655 20.71 -9.14 22.27
C ALA A 655 21.62 -8.34 23.22
N PRO A 656 22.91 -8.14 22.89
CA PRO A 656 23.78 -7.28 23.69
C PRO A 656 23.32 -5.82 23.63
N GLU A 657 23.55 -5.03 24.67
CA GLU A 657 23.23 -3.58 24.65
C GLU A 657 24.15 -2.81 23.68
N THR A 658 25.43 -3.19 23.65
CA THR A 658 26.45 -2.59 22.78
C THR A 658 27.33 -3.67 22.14
N LEU A 659 27.78 -3.42 20.92
CA LEU A 659 28.69 -4.31 20.19
C LEU A 659 29.95 -3.53 19.78
N SER A 660 31.11 -4.18 19.88
CA SER A 660 32.40 -3.59 19.49
C SER A 660 32.56 -3.56 17.98
N LEU A 661 33.01 -2.44 17.42
CA LEU A 661 33.36 -2.36 16.00
C LEU A 661 34.62 -3.17 15.67
N ASN A 662 35.51 -3.36 16.65
CA ASN A 662 36.69 -4.21 16.54
C ASN A 662 36.37 -5.70 16.75
N ARG A 663 35.08 -6.06 16.88
CA ARG A 663 34.65 -7.46 16.94
C ARG A 663 35.13 -8.17 15.68
N ARG A 664 35.99 -9.17 15.86
CA ARG A 664 36.40 -10.05 14.77
C ARG A 664 35.20 -10.81 14.24
N ILE A 665 35.09 -10.85 12.93
CA ILE A 665 34.10 -11.63 12.20
C ILE A 665 34.80 -12.81 11.56
N ASP A 666 34.13 -13.96 11.50
CA ASP A 666 34.71 -15.11 10.81
C ASP A 666 34.83 -14.81 9.30
N PRO A 667 35.88 -15.31 8.63
CA PRO A 667 36.21 -14.98 7.23
C PRO A 667 35.08 -15.18 6.22
#